data_AF-A0A423GTC9-F1
#
_entry.id   AF-A0A423GTC9-F1
#
_cell.length_a   1.000
_cell.length_b   1.000
_cell.length_c   1.000
_cell.angle_alpha   90.00
_cell.angle_beta   90.00
_cell.angle_gamma   90.00
#
_symmetry.space_group_name_H-M   'P 1'
#
loop_
_entity.id
_entity.type
_entity.pdbx_description
1 polymer ?
#
loop_
_entity_poly.entity_id
_entity_poly.type
_entity_poly.pdbx_seq_one_letter_code
_entity_poly.pdbx_strand_id
1 'polypeptide(L)'
;MAMFDASQFPEAGVGLEYHLPRHAPQDELSEEGLDPTVERILAEGLPHFDYVEFQPTHCILEPRLLELGAQVPSLLHSSSLSLGSVGIAMDREFLQMTRRLCEKTRSPWLAEHISWSRFHGGDTQHFILPTLAQEVADTVVANAIELRDLTATLLVLENAPRLFSLHDTQEQSEGAFISRVVERSGSGFLLDLDSAIATARTLGYDLNNYLRSLPLDRLIEIHTGHPRRDWDILRHLFDSSPVKAITLEWDISRKTDDAELLTLITAIKSLRPKALFWQGRDQPGVQETQSEGAQTLLKLRESTWLSVGSASFFIRDRQWDLSLEFGVMFLPLLHHFLTPQTLGSALLLPGVLQSPEQDDNLAFLRELISLGVLQQVETPSDPSVERSHPASLWAHWDAALEFYLSTRTGSHTPYISVSDLETQLEQKASTRRQPSAFKDYFSHPFVALENPLLVPSCTIAQSTLLDSLCERRTSRTFSDQPLSAQQLSLLLYYTWGATVMEQNRMGDYFLKKTSPAGGSLQGTEVYAVLMNVQGFERGLYHYSVRRHGLELLSREDPRVWISEACGEQPWIKDAAAVFVSTARVERMAWKYEFSRALRVALMDAGHLSQTFSLVATALGLGCFTTAALRDELFENRLGLNYLEEPVFLVNGVGG
;
A
#
# COMPACT_ATOMS: atom_id res chain seq x y z
N MET A 1 43.78 2.62 3.20
CA MET A 1 42.51 1.87 3.09
C MET A 1 42.86 0.39 3.10
N ALA A 2 42.14 -0.44 3.84
CA ALA A 2 42.28 -1.88 3.73
C ALA A 2 41.93 -2.29 2.28
N MET A 3 42.71 -3.17 1.67
CA MET A 3 42.35 -3.72 0.35
C MET A 3 41.03 -4.49 0.48
N PHE A 4 40.14 -4.34 -0.50
CA PHE A 4 38.91 -5.13 -0.56
C PHE A 4 39.27 -6.61 -0.68
N ASP A 5 38.68 -7.43 0.18
CA ASP A 5 38.95 -8.86 0.23
C ASP A 5 37.75 -9.63 -0.31
N ALA A 6 37.76 -9.87 -1.62
CA ALA A 6 36.70 -10.62 -2.29
C ALA A 6 36.61 -12.09 -1.81
N SER A 7 37.60 -12.60 -1.07
CA SER A 7 37.54 -13.97 -0.51
C SER A 7 36.54 -14.12 0.63
N GLN A 8 36.05 -13.01 1.19
CA GLN A 8 34.97 -13.01 2.19
C GLN A 8 33.61 -13.37 1.58
N PHE A 9 33.45 -13.20 0.27
CA PHE A 9 32.25 -13.58 -0.46
C PHE A 9 32.41 -15.01 -1.00
N PRO A 10 31.57 -15.96 -0.55
CA PRO A 10 31.65 -17.34 -1.04
C PRO A 10 31.12 -17.46 -2.48
N GLU A 11 31.48 -18.53 -3.19
CA GLU A 11 30.96 -18.79 -4.54
C GLU A 11 29.47 -19.17 -4.48
N ALA A 12 28.62 -18.45 -5.22
CA ALA A 12 27.18 -18.72 -5.29
C ALA A 12 26.75 -19.42 -6.59
N GLY A 13 27.42 -19.14 -7.71
CA GLY A 13 27.11 -19.78 -8.99
C GLY A 13 26.04 -19.03 -9.78
N VAL A 14 25.06 -19.75 -10.34
CA VAL A 14 24.00 -19.18 -11.18
C VAL A 14 22.66 -19.29 -10.48
N GLY A 15 22.01 -18.15 -10.23
CA GLY A 15 20.74 -18.07 -9.52
C GLY A 15 19.57 -17.65 -10.38
N LEU A 16 18.39 -17.86 -9.81
CA LEU A 16 17.11 -17.43 -10.33
C LEU A 16 16.58 -16.27 -9.50
N GLU A 17 16.23 -15.15 -10.12
CA GLU A 17 15.45 -14.13 -9.41
C GLU A 17 13.98 -14.57 -9.30
N TYR A 18 13.44 -14.52 -8.09
CA TYR A 18 12.02 -14.73 -7.85
C TYR A 18 11.26 -13.39 -7.93
N HIS A 19 10.24 -13.38 -8.77
CA HIS A 19 9.27 -12.29 -8.86
C HIS A 19 7.90 -12.75 -8.36
N LEU A 20 7.19 -11.85 -7.67
CA LEU A 20 5.81 -12.08 -7.31
C LEU A 20 4.94 -12.30 -8.57
N PRO A 21 3.96 -13.22 -8.53
CA PRO A 21 3.07 -13.47 -9.66
C PRO A 21 2.34 -12.20 -10.11
N ARG A 22 2.51 -11.77 -11.36
CA ARG A 22 1.76 -10.66 -11.96
C ARG A 22 0.42 -11.19 -12.49
N HIS A 23 -0.68 -10.98 -11.77
CA HIS A 23 -2.06 -11.35 -12.18
C HIS A 23 -2.11 -12.64 -13.01
N ALA A 24 -1.89 -13.78 -12.37
CA ALA A 24 -2.13 -15.06 -13.03
C ALA A 24 -3.61 -15.12 -13.49
N PRO A 25 -3.90 -15.48 -14.75
CA PRO A 25 -5.23 -15.90 -15.14
C PRO A 25 -5.72 -16.99 -14.16
N GLN A 26 -7.02 -17.07 -13.88
CA GLN A 26 -7.61 -18.04 -12.94
C GLN A 26 -7.19 -19.51 -13.17
N ASP A 27 -6.65 -19.82 -14.34
CA ASP A 27 -6.23 -21.17 -14.76
C ASP A 27 -4.79 -21.54 -14.35
N GLU A 28 -3.98 -20.62 -13.80
CA GLU A 28 -2.56 -20.86 -13.44
C GLU A 28 -2.28 -20.91 -11.92
N LEU A 29 -3.29 -20.64 -11.09
CA LEU A 29 -3.21 -20.87 -9.64
C LEU A 29 -3.44 -22.36 -9.37
N SER A 30 -2.67 -22.96 -8.45
CA SER A 30 -2.97 -24.31 -7.98
C SER A 30 -4.39 -24.35 -7.40
N GLU A 31 -5.04 -25.52 -7.37
CA GLU A 31 -6.39 -25.69 -6.78
C GLU A 31 -6.49 -25.19 -5.33
N GLU A 32 -5.35 -24.97 -4.66
CA GLU A 32 -5.20 -24.48 -3.29
C GLU A 32 -4.84 -22.98 -3.18
N GLY A 33 -4.66 -22.25 -4.28
CA GLY A 33 -4.33 -20.81 -4.30
C GLY A 33 -2.88 -20.49 -3.88
N LEU A 34 -1.98 -21.47 -3.95
CA LEU A 34 -0.56 -21.33 -3.60
C LEU A 34 0.29 -20.89 -4.81
N ASP A 35 1.39 -20.17 -4.57
CA ASP A 35 2.33 -19.79 -5.64
C ASP A 35 3.00 -21.06 -6.24
N PRO A 36 2.71 -21.40 -7.50
CA PRO A 36 3.21 -22.63 -8.13
C PRO A 36 4.74 -22.63 -8.25
N THR A 37 5.38 -21.47 -8.32
CA THR A 37 6.85 -21.36 -8.37
C THR A 37 7.47 -21.73 -7.04
N VAL A 38 6.92 -21.22 -5.94
CA VAL A 38 7.39 -21.54 -4.59
C VAL A 38 7.16 -23.02 -4.27
N GLU A 39 5.98 -23.55 -4.59
CA GLU A 39 5.69 -24.98 -4.38
C GLU A 39 6.61 -25.88 -5.17
N ARG A 40 6.86 -25.53 -6.43
CA ARG A 40 7.75 -26.31 -7.28
C ARG A 40 9.17 -26.31 -6.75
N ILE A 41 9.70 -25.16 -6.31
CA ILE A 41 11.06 -25.09 -5.75
C ILE A 41 11.14 -25.87 -4.42
N LEU A 42 10.11 -25.81 -3.59
CA LEU A 42 10.05 -26.59 -2.34
C LEU A 42 9.96 -28.10 -2.60
N ALA A 43 9.24 -28.52 -3.65
CA ALA A 43 9.06 -29.93 -3.98
C ALA A 43 10.24 -30.53 -4.77
N GLU A 44 10.76 -29.80 -5.76
CA GLU A 44 11.75 -30.29 -6.73
C GLU A 44 13.16 -29.76 -6.46
N GLY A 45 13.30 -28.74 -5.60
CA GLY A 45 14.55 -28.00 -5.40
C GLY A 45 14.85 -27.06 -6.58
N LEU A 46 16.14 -26.79 -6.78
CA LEU A 46 16.65 -25.96 -7.87
C LEU A 46 17.43 -26.86 -8.87
N PRO A 47 16.76 -27.51 -9.84
CA PRO A 47 17.42 -28.48 -10.71
C PRO A 47 18.45 -27.85 -11.66
N HIS A 48 18.28 -26.58 -12.02
CA HIS A 48 19.14 -25.86 -12.97
C HIS A 48 19.94 -24.73 -12.35
N PHE A 49 19.54 -24.25 -11.17
CA PHE A 49 20.15 -23.10 -10.49
C PHE A 49 20.83 -23.53 -9.21
N ASP A 50 21.78 -22.73 -8.77
CA ASP A 50 22.53 -22.96 -7.54
C ASP A 50 21.90 -22.23 -6.35
N TYR A 51 21.13 -21.17 -6.59
CA TYR A 51 20.38 -20.43 -5.58
C TYR A 51 19.14 -19.74 -6.16
N VAL A 52 18.30 -19.23 -5.27
CA VAL A 52 17.19 -18.33 -5.59
C VAL A 52 17.42 -16.99 -4.90
N GLU A 53 17.24 -15.90 -5.63
CA GLU A 53 17.30 -14.55 -5.10
C GLU A 53 15.89 -14.00 -4.95
N PHE A 54 15.61 -13.35 -3.81
CA PHE A 54 14.31 -12.71 -3.60
C PHE A 54 14.42 -11.49 -2.67
N GLN A 55 13.39 -10.65 -2.74
CA GLN A 55 13.34 -9.42 -1.97
C GLN A 55 12.77 -9.65 -0.57
N PRO A 56 13.32 -9.00 0.47
CA PRO A 56 12.76 -9.05 1.82
C PRO A 56 11.26 -8.68 1.90
N THR A 57 10.82 -7.72 1.08
CA THR A 57 9.41 -7.29 0.98
C THR A 57 8.52 -8.36 0.36
N HIS A 58 9.04 -9.22 -0.52
CA HIS A 58 8.25 -10.32 -1.10
C HIS A 58 7.83 -11.31 -0.02
N CYS A 59 8.60 -11.50 1.06
CA CYS A 59 8.22 -12.35 2.19
C CYS A 59 6.99 -11.85 2.98
N ILE A 60 6.62 -10.57 2.84
CA ILE A 60 5.39 -10.03 3.44
C ILE A 60 4.17 -10.50 2.64
N LEU A 61 4.29 -10.53 1.32
CA LEU A 61 3.20 -10.86 0.40
C LEU A 61 3.11 -12.37 0.13
N GLU A 62 4.25 -13.06 0.18
CA GLU A 62 4.37 -14.51 0.06
C GLU A 62 5.20 -15.07 1.24
N PRO A 63 4.55 -15.36 2.39
CA PRO A 63 5.23 -15.85 3.58
C PRO A 63 6.01 -17.15 3.38
N ARG A 64 5.68 -17.98 2.37
CA ARG A 64 6.37 -19.24 2.09
C ARG A 64 7.77 -19.05 1.53
N LEU A 65 8.12 -17.87 1.00
CA LEU A 65 9.50 -17.54 0.65
C LEU A 65 10.46 -17.67 1.85
N LEU A 66 9.95 -17.45 3.05
CA LEU A 66 10.74 -17.60 4.27
C LEU A 66 11.07 -19.07 4.59
N GLU A 67 10.16 -19.99 4.23
CA GLU A 67 10.38 -21.42 4.32
C GLU A 67 11.37 -21.85 3.23
N LEU A 68 11.14 -21.42 1.99
CA LEU A 68 11.98 -21.69 0.83
C LEU A 68 13.42 -21.23 1.08
N GLY A 69 13.64 -19.99 1.49
CA GLY A 69 14.98 -19.47 1.78
C GLY A 69 15.70 -20.18 2.94
N ALA A 70 14.98 -20.93 3.79
CA ALA A 70 15.58 -21.76 4.83
C ALA A 70 15.92 -23.19 4.35
N GLN A 71 15.34 -23.64 3.23
CA GLN A 71 15.49 -24.99 2.68
C GLN A 71 16.43 -25.04 1.47
N VAL A 72 16.48 -23.98 0.66
CA VAL A 72 17.37 -23.87 -0.50
C VAL A 72 18.37 -22.73 -0.35
N PRO A 73 19.52 -22.77 -1.03
CA PRO A 73 20.46 -21.66 -1.05
C PRO A 73 19.77 -20.40 -1.57
N SER A 74 19.93 -19.27 -0.87
CA SER A 74 19.29 -18.01 -1.25
C SER A 74 20.15 -16.77 -1.05
N LEU A 75 20.00 -15.84 -1.99
CA LEU A 75 20.51 -14.47 -1.89
C LEU A 75 19.36 -13.53 -1.55
N LEU A 76 19.64 -12.53 -0.72
CA LEU A 76 18.68 -11.48 -0.40
C LEU A 76 19.08 -10.22 -1.15
N HIS A 77 18.10 -9.63 -1.82
CA HIS A 77 18.30 -8.41 -2.56
C HIS A 77 17.14 -7.45 -2.29
N SER A 78 17.40 -6.32 -1.65
CA SER A 78 16.39 -5.30 -1.38
C SER A 78 16.36 -4.22 -2.45
N SER A 79 15.15 -3.71 -2.71
CA SER A 79 14.85 -2.58 -3.60
C SER A 79 14.16 -1.43 -2.85
N SER A 80 14.05 -1.56 -1.53
CA SER A 80 13.09 -0.81 -0.71
C SER A 80 13.76 0.01 0.40
N LEU A 81 15.10 0.02 0.52
CA LEU A 81 15.76 0.83 1.54
C LEU A 81 16.07 2.26 1.07
N SER A 82 16.22 2.47 -0.24
CA SER A 82 16.48 3.78 -0.84
C SER A 82 17.68 4.49 -0.22
N LEU A 83 18.85 3.85 -0.30
CA LEU A 83 20.05 4.25 0.46
C LEU A 83 20.51 5.70 0.19
N GLY A 84 20.17 6.27 -0.96
CA GLY A 84 20.54 7.63 -1.33
C GLY A 84 19.62 8.73 -0.82
N SER A 85 18.49 8.42 -0.18
CA SER A 85 17.49 9.42 0.26
C SER A 85 17.97 10.35 1.36
N VAL A 86 18.58 11.46 0.94
CA VAL A 86 19.06 12.53 1.83
C VAL A 86 17.94 13.02 2.75
N GLY A 87 18.23 13.05 4.06
CA GLY A 87 17.29 13.53 5.09
C GLY A 87 16.21 12.54 5.49
N ILE A 88 16.15 11.37 4.88
CA ILE A 88 15.15 10.32 5.20
C ILE A 88 15.86 9.19 5.94
N ALA A 89 15.39 8.90 7.16
CA ALA A 89 15.90 7.77 7.94
C ALA A 89 15.37 6.44 7.37
N MET A 90 16.21 5.40 7.38
CA MET A 90 15.77 4.04 7.05
C MET A 90 14.76 3.54 8.08
N ASP A 91 13.74 2.82 7.61
CA ASP A 91 12.69 2.23 8.45
C ASP A 91 13.29 1.18 9.40
N ARG A 92 13.17 1.43 10.71
CA ARG A 92 13.75 0.58 11.76
C ARG A 92 13.08 -0.79 11.85
N GLU A 93 11.78 -0.88 11.61
CA GLU A 93 11.05 -2.15 11.65
C GLU A 93 11.44 -3.00 10.44
N PHE A 94 11.52 -2.37 9.26
CA PHE A 94 11.96 -3.04 8.04
C PHE A 94 13.41 -3.51 8.11
N LEU A 95 14.31 -2.74 8.74
CA LEU A 95 15.69 -3.17 8.99
C LEU A 95 15.76 -4.38 9.93
N GLN A 96 14.94 -4.43 10.98
CA GLN A 96 14.86 -5.58 11.88
C GLN A 96 14.31 -6.83 11.17
N MET A 97 13.32 -6.66 10.30
CA MET A 97 12.80 -7.75 9.46
C MET A 97 13.90 -8.28 8.52
N THR A 98 14.59 -7.39 7.81
CA THR A 98 15.69 -7.73 6.89
C THR A 98 16.81 -8.47 7.62
N ARG A 99 17.16 -8.06 8.85
CA ARG A 99 18.11 -8.79 9.70
C ARG A 99 17.63 -10.22 10.00
N ARG A 100 16.38 -10.40 10.45
CA ARG A 100 15.83 -11.73 10.74
C ARG A 100 15.83 -12.63 9.49
N LEU A 101 15.59 -12.03 8.33
CA LEU A 101 15.66 -12.74 7.05
C LEU A 101 17.09 -13.18 6.75
N CYS A 102 18.07 -12.29 6.85
CA CYS A 102 19.49 -12.65 6.70
C CYS A 102 19.89 -13.80 7.62
N GLU A 103 19.49 -13.75 8.89
CA GLU A 103 19.77 -14.79 9.89
C GLU A 103 19.09 -16.13 9.53
N LYS A 104 17.85 -16.09 9.02
CA LYS A 104 17.06 -17.29 8.73
C LYS A 104 17.46 -17.96 7.42
N THR A 105 17.75 -17.18 6.38
CA THR A 105 18.18 -17.68 5.06
C THR A 105 19.67 -17.99 4.99
N ARG A 106 20.46 -17.44 5.94
CA ARG A 106 21.93 -17.49 5.93
C ARG A 106 22.50 -16.93 4.63
N SER A 107 21.86 -15.89 4.09
CA SER A 107 22.34 -15.23 2.90
C SER A 107 23.76 -14.69 3.15
N PRO A 108 24.75 -15.03 2.29
CA PRO A 108 26.14 -14.65 2.50
C PRO A 108 26.40 -13.15 2.32
N TRP A 109 25.56 -12.47 1.54
CA TRP A 109 25.53 -11.03 1.42
C TRP A 109 24.10 -10.53 1.18
N LEU A 110 23.88 -9.25 1.42
CA LEU A 110 22.66 -8.53 1.09
C LEU A 110 22.98 -7.55 -0.05
N ALA A 111 22.23 -7.63 -1.14
CA ALA A 111 22.27 -6.65 -2.22
C ALA A 111 21.27 -5.52 -1.97
N GLU A 112 21.63 -4.28 -2.36
CA GLU A 112 20.71 -3.13 -2.39
C GLU A 112 21.21 -2.09 -3.40
N HIS A 113 20.27 -1.31 -3.93
CA HIS A 113 20.52 -0.35 -4.98
C HIS A 113 21.15 0.95 -4.45
N ILE A 114 22.09 1.50 -5.21
CA ILE A 114 22.53 2.90 -5.11
C ILE A 114 21.43 3.77 -5.72
N SER A 115 20.32 3.92 -5.01
CA SER A 115 19.10 4.57 -5.51
C SER A 115 18.58 5.67 -4.58
N TRP A 116 17.80 6.56 -5.16
CA TRP A 116 17.01 7.57 -4.46
C TRP A 116 15.56 7.40 -4.88
N SER A 117 14.73 6.84 -4.01
CA SER A 117 13.30 6.66 -4.23
C SER A 117 12.41 7.30 -3.16
N ARG A 118 12.95 7.78 -2.03
CA ARG A 118 12.15 8.39 -0.95
C ARG A 118 12.46 9.87 -0.70
N PHE A 119 11.42 10.63 -0.36
CA PHE A 119 11.52 12.04 0.03
C PHE A 119 10.45 12.41 1.07
N HIS A 120 10.56 13.58 1.70
CA HIS A 120 9.54 14.06 2.63
C HIS A 120 8.22 14.30 1.88
N GLY A 121 7.23 13.44 2.11
CA GLY A 121 5.93 13.50 1.45
C GLY A 121 5.66 12.39 0.43
N GLY A 122 6.57 11.43 0.22
CA GLY A 122 6.27 10.28 -0.64
C GLY A 122 7.45 9.41 -1.05
N ASP A 123 7.16 8.49 -1.97
CA ASP A 123 8.09 7.56 -2.62
C ASP A 123 7.87 7.67 -4.13
N THR A 124 8.94 7.63 -4.93
CA THR A 124 8.89 7.70 -6.40
C THR A 124 8.38 6.42 -7.03
N GLN A 125 8.24 5.33 -6.27
CA GLN A 125 7.90 3.97 -6.72
C GLN A 125 8.87 3.39 -7.77
N HIS A 126 10.00 4.06 -8.01
CA HIS A 126 11.02 3.69 -8.97
C HIS A 126 12.40 3.94 -8.37
N PHE A 127 13.25 2.92 -8.39
CA PHE A 127 14.66 3.06 -8.00
C PHE A 127 15.43 3.76 -9.13
N ILE A 128 15.79 5.02 -8.91
CA ILE A 128 16.56 5.82 -9.87
C ILE A 128 17.77 6.45 -9.19
N LEU A 129 18.81 6.76 -9.97
CA LEU A 129 19.94 7.58 -9.51
C LEU A 129 19.89 8.97 -10.16
N PRO A 130 19.14 9.94 -9.58
CA PRO A 130 18.87 11.21 -10.25
C PRO A 130 20.07 12.17 -10.24
N THR A 131 20.96 12.06 -9.25
CA THR A 131 22.08 12.99 -9.06
C THR A 131 23.35 12.27 -8.58
N LEU A 132 24.50 12.85 -8.94
CA LEU A 132 25.84 12.41 -8.53
C LEU A 132 26.41 13.33 -7.43
N ALA A 133 25.55 14.08 -6.73
CA ALA A 133 25.96 15.02 -5.70
C ALA A 133 26.69 14.32 -4.54
N GLN A 134 27.71 15.00 -4.00
CA GLN A 134 28.51 14.48 -2.89
C GLN A 134 27.67 14.13 -1.66
N GLU A 135 26.61 14.90 -1.38
CA GLU A 135 25.69 14.65 -0.26
C GLU A 135 24.92 13.33 -0.41
N VAL A 136 24.53 12.97 -1.64
CA VAL A 136 23.92 11.66 -1.92
C VAL A 136 24.95 10.56 -1.71
N ALA A 137 26.18 10.73 -2.20
CA ALA A 137 27.25 9.76 -1.96
C ALA A 137 27.50 9.53 -0.46
N ASP A 138 27.53 10.61 0.33
CA ASP A 138 27.73 10.54 1.79
C ASP A 138 26.55 9.83 2.48
N THR A 139 25.33 10.07 2.02
CA THR A 139 24.12 9.42 2.55
C THR A 139 24.11 7.92 2.23
N VAL A 140 24.41 7.53 0.98
CA VAL A 140 24.51 6.10 0.62
C VAL A 140 25.57 5.40 1.45
N VAL A 141 26.75 6.01 1.63
CA VAL A 141 27.83 5.42 2.44
C VAL A 141 27.39 5.25 3.90
N ALA A 142 26.76 6.26 4.50
CA ALA A 142 26.29 6.19 5.88
C ALA A 142 25.22 5.09 6.06
N ASN A 143 24.24 5.05 5.17
CA ASN A 143 23.14 4.07 5.22
C ASN A 143 23.64 2.64 4.93
N ALA A 144 24.59 2.48 4.01
CA ALA A 144 25.22 1.18 3.73
C ALA A 144 25.99 0.63 4.94
N ILE A 145 26.74 1.49 5.64
CA ILE A 145 27.46 1.12 6.87
C ILE A 145 26.45 0.71 7.96
N GLU A 146 25.40 1.51 8.15
CA GLU A 146 24.35 1.21 9.12
C GLU A 146 23.64 -0.11 8.82
N LEU A 147 23.27 -0.36 7.57
CA LEU A 147 22.62 -1.58 7.13
C LEU A 147 23.49 -2.82 7.39
N ARG A 148 24.76 -2.76 7.00
CA ARG A 148 25.75 -3.81 7.26
C ARG A 148 25.89 -4.09 8.75
N ASP A 149 26.04 -3.04 9.55
CA ASP A 149 26.29 -3.17 11.00
C ASP A 149 25.06 -3.73 11.73
N LEU A 150 23.84 -3.37 11.31
CA LEU A 150 22.59 -3.87 11.90
C LEU A 150 22.29 -5.33 11.51
N THR A 151 22.54 -5.70 10.26
CA THR A 151 22.25 -7.04 9.73
C THR A 151 23.37 -8.04 10.03
N ALA A 152 24.60 -7.56 10.29
CA ALA A 152 25.81 -8.36 10.40
C ALA A 152 26.10 -9.20 9.14
N THR A 153 25.63 -8.74 7.98
CA THR A 153 25.78 -9.40 6.68
C THR A 153 26.66 -8.54 5.76
N LEU A 154 27.48 -9.17 4.91
CA LEU A 154 28.23 -8.43 3.90
C LEU A 154 27.28 -7.70 2.96
N LEU A 155 27.66 -6.50 2.51
CA LEU A 155 26.81 -5.70 1.62
C LEU A 155 27.39 -5.66 0.22
N VAL A 156 26.53 -5.83 -0.77
CA VAL A 156 26.82 -5.60 -2.19
C VAL A 156 25.92 -4.46 -2.66
N LEU A 157 26.50 -3.46 -3.33
CA LEU A 157 25.75 -2.30 -3.82
C LEU A 157 25.58 -2.35 -5.34
N GLU A 158 24.38 -2.07 -5.81
CA GLU A 158 24.00 -2.17 -7.22
C GLU A 158 23.86 -0.81 -7.91
N ASN A 159 24.20 -0.75 -9.20
CA ASN A 159 23.88 0.40 -10.05
C ASN A 159 22.39 0.51 -10.41
N ALA A 160 21.71 1.52 -9.88
CA ALA A 160 20.37 1.87 -10.37
C ALA A 160 20.43 2.52 -11.77
N PRO A 161 19.37 2.41 -12.60
CA PRO A 161 19.35 3.07 -13.90
C PRO A 161 19.31 4.59 -13.76
N ARG A 162 20.09 5.28 -14.60
CA ARG A 162 20.11 6.75 -14.67
C ARG A 162 19.46 7.25 -15.95
N LEU A 163 18.18 7.58 -15.84
CA LEU A 163 17.32 7.92 -16.98
C LEU A 163 17.52 9.36 -17.51
N PHE A 164 18.09 10.25 -16.70
CA PHE A 164 18.35 11.64 -17.09
C PHE A 164 19.49 12.22 -16.26
N SER A 165 20.10 13.29 -16.78
CA SER A 165 21.14 14.03 -16.07
C SER A 165 20.60 15.38 -15.60
N LEU A 166 20.68 15.64 -14.30
CA LEU A 166 20.50 16.99 -13.76
C LEU A 166 21.76 17.80 -14.07
N HIS A 167 21.61 18.92 -14.78
CA HIS A 167 22.71 19.80 -15.19
C HIS A 167 23.17 20.72 -14.05
N ASP A 168 23.50 20.17 -12.88
CA ASP A 168 23.96 20.98 -11.75
C ASP A 168 25.28 20.44 -11.17
N THR A 169 26.35 21.08 -11.62
CA THR A 169 27.61 21.30 -10.88
C THR A 169 28.33 20.09 -10.26
N GLN A 170 29.02 19.26 -11.07
CA GLN A 170 30.42 18.81 -10.88
C GLN A 170 30.87 17.79 -11.96
N GLU A 171 32.16 17.82 -12.31
CA GLU A 171 32.84 17.05 -13.39
C GLU A 171 33.07 15.54 -13.09
N GLN A 172 32.21 14.88 -12.31
CA GLN A 172 32.41 13.46 -11.97
C GLN A 172 31.54 12.54 -12.86
N SER A 173 32.13 11.48 -13.41
CA SER A 173 31.38 10.44 -14.10
C SER A 173 30.60 9.55 -13.13
N GLU A 174 29.50 8.96 -13.60
CA GLU A 174 28.69 8.02 -12.82
C GLU A 174 29.51 6.83 -12.30
N GLY A 175 30.40 6.26 -13.13
CA GLY A 175 31.30 5.20 -12.68
C GLY A 175 32.25 5.64 -11.57
N ALA A 176 32.76 6.87 -11.63
CA ALA A 176 33.57 7.41 -10.54
C ALA A 176 32.72 7.65 -9.27
N PHE A 177 31.45 8.03 -9.39
CA PHE A 177 30.53 8.19 -8.27
C PHE A 177 30.27 6.85 -7.58
N ILE A 178 29.87 5.83 -8.36
CA ILE A 178 29.60 4.48 -7.87
C ILE A 178 30.87 3.90 -7.22
N SER A 179 32.02 4.01 -7.89
CA SER A 179 33.30 3.53 -7.34
C SER A 179 33.60 4.17 -5.98
N ARG A 180 33.41 5.49 -5.86
CA ARG A 180 33.61 6.20 -4.59
C ARG A 180 32.68 5.72 -3.48
N VAL A 181 31.40 5.50 -3.78
CA VAL A 181 30.41 5.01 -2.80
C VAL A 181 30.78 3.61 -2.32
N VAL A 182 31.02 2.68 -3.25
CA VAL A 182 31.39 1.28 -2.96
C VAL A 182 32.70 1.19 -2.17
N GLU A 183 33.71 1.98 -2.55
CA GLU A 183 34.99 2.01 -1.85
C GLU A 183 34.88 2.52 -0.41
N ARG A 184 34.08 3.57 -0.19
CA ARG A 184 33.92 4.20 1.12
C ARG A 184 33.01 3.42 2.06
N SER A 185 31.99 2.73 1.55
CA SER A 185 31.16 1.83 2.34
C SER A 185 31.89 0.53 2.69
N GLY A 186 32.88 0.15 1.89
CA GLY A 186 33.56 -1.15 1.99
C GLY A 186 32.75 -2.30 1.41
N SER A 187 31.73 -2.01 0.62
CA SER A 187 30.84 -2.99 0.00
C SER A 187 31.49 -3.69 -1.19
N GLY A 188 30.93 -4.85 -1.56
CA GLY A 188 31.07 -5.39 -2.92
C GLY A 188 30.21 -4.60 -3.91
N PHE A 189 30.37 -4.88 -5.20
CA PHE A 189 29.60 -4.29 -6.28
C PHE A 189 28.75 -5.35 -6.99
N LEU A 190 27.48 -5.02 -7.24
CA LEU A 190 26.57 -5.78 -8.10
C LEU A 190 26.39 -4.97 -9.38
N LEU A 191 26.59 -5.61 -10.53
CA LEU A 191 26.32 -5.02 -11.83
C LEU A 191 24.97 -5.50 -12.34
N ASP A 192 23.96 -4.64 -12.34
CA ASP A 192 22.82 -4.82 -13.23
C ASP A 192 23.23 -4.37 -14.62
N LEU A 193 23.44 -5.36 -15.48
CA LEU A 193 23.92 -5.17 -16.83
C LEU A 193 22.84 -4.55 -17.73
N ASP A 194 21.57 -4.87 -17.51
CA ASP A 194 20.46 -4.28 -18.28
C ASP A 194 20.30 -2.80 -17.91
N SER A 195 20.41 -2.43 -16.63
CA SER A 195 20.46 -1.03 -16.18
C SER A 195 21.68 -0.27 -16.70
N ALA A 196 22.85 -0.92 -16.74
CA ALA A 196 24.06 -0.31 -17.30
C ALA A 196 23.94 -0.05 -18.80
N ILE A 197 23.37 -1.00 -19.56
CA ILE A 197 23.09 -0.86 -20.99
C ILE A 197 22.06 0.25 -21.24
N ALA A 198 20.98 0.28 -20.45
CA ALA A 198 19.95 1.31 -20.55
C ALA A 198 20.52 2.71 -20.28
N THR A 199 21.34 2.84 -19.24
CA THR A 199 22.02 4.10 -18.88
C THR A 199 22.98 4.55 -19.98
N ALA A 200 23.84 3.66 -20.48
CA ALA A 200 24.78 3.99 -21.55
C ALA A 200 24.05 4.44 -22.82
N ARG A 201 22.96 3.78 -23.20
CA ARG A 201 22.13 4.20 -24.34
C ARG A 201 21.48 5.56 -24.12
N THR A 202 20.89 5.77 -22.94
CA THR A 202 20.11 6.98 -22.62
C THR A 202 20.99 8.22 -22.54
N LEU A 203 22.19 8.09 -21.96
CA LEU A 203 23.13 9.19 -21.79
C LEU A 203 24.18 9.29 -22.92
N GLY A 204 24.12 8.39 -23.91
CA GLY A 204 25.03 8.37 -25.06
C GLY A 204 26.47 7.97 -24.70
N TYR A 205 26.67 7.15 -23.67
CA TYR A 205 27.98 6.62 -23.31
C TYR A 205 28.38 5.45 -24.22
N ASP A 206 29.67 5.34 -24.50
CA ASP A 206 30.22 4.08 -24.98
C ASP A 206 30.17 3.05 -23.86
N LEU A 207 29.44 1.94 -24.08
CA LEU A 207 29.20 0.92 -23.06
C LEU A 207 30.49 0.32 -22.50
N ASN A 208 31.50 0.06 -23.34
CA ASN A 208 32.75 -0.53 -22.88
C ASN A 208 33.52 0.42 -21.97
N ASN A 209 33.57 1.71 -22.33
CA ASN A 209 34.19 2.73 -21.48
C ASN A 209 33.39 2.95 -20.18
N TYR A 210 32.06 2.90 -20.24
CA TYR A 210 31.20 2.98 -19.06
C TYR A 210 31.45 1.82 -18.09
N LEU A 211 31.42 0.58 -18.57
CA LEU A 211 31.69 -0.60 -17.76
C LEU A 211 33.09 -0.57 -17.11
N ARG A 212 34.12 -0.13 -17.86
CA ARG A 212 35.49 0.05 -17.32
C ARG A 212 35.60 1.12 -16.24
N SER A 213 34.63 2.03 -16.16
CA SER A 213 34.61 3.08 -15.14
C SER A 213 33.94 2.66 -13.83
N LEU A 214 33.27 1.50 -13.81
CA LEU A 214 32.66 0.90 -12.63
C LEU A 214 33.72 0.16 -11.78
N PRO A 215 33.46 -0.09 -10.48
CA PRO A 215 34.42 -0.74 -9.57
C PRO A 215 34.49 -2.26 -9.81
N LEU A 216 34.99 -2.67 -10.98
CA LEU A 216 35.04 -4.07 -11.41
C LEU A 216 35.96 -4.94 -10.54
N ASP A 217 36.96 -4.35 -9.88
CA ASP A 217 37.80 -5.04 -8.89
C ASP A 217 37.01 -5.50 -7.65
N ARG A 218 35.79 -4.98 -7.47
CA ARG A 218 34.85 -5.32 -6.41
C ARG A 218 33.58 -6.02 -6.90
N LEU A 219 33.50 -6.36 -8.19
CA LEU A 219 32.31 -6.98 -8.78
C LEU A 219 32.11 -8.40 -8.23
N ILE A 220 31.09 -8.57 -7.39
CA ILE A 220 30.71 -9.83 -6.73
C ILE A 220 29.54 -10.48 -7.45
N GLU A 221 28.58 -9.71 -7.97
CA GLU A 221 27.37 -10.26 -8.56
C GLU A 221 26.99 -9.55 -9.85
N ILE A 222 26.40 -10.27 -10.80
CA ILE A 222 25.88 -9.71 -12.05
C ILE A 222 24.43 -10.13 -12.24
N HIS A 223 23.57 -9.16 -12.52
CA HIS A 223 22.19 -9.36 -12.94
C HIS A 223 22.07 -9.22 -14.46
N THR A 224 21.27 -10.09 -15.08
CA THR A 224 21.02 -10.06 -16.53
C THR A 224 19.72 -10.77 -16.89
N GLY A 225 18.81 -10.09 -17.59
CA GLY A 225 17.63 -10.68 -18.21
C GLY A 225 17.90 -11.32 -19.58
N HIS A 226 19.05 -11.05 -20.21
CA HIS A 226 19.36 -11.47 -21.59
C HIS A 226 20.73 -12.15 -21.74
N PRO A 227 21.00 -13.25 -21.02
CA PRO A 227 22.34 -13.82 -20.92
C PRO A 227 22.93 -14.27 -22.28
N ARG A 228 22.09 -14.60 -23.28
CA ARG A 228 22.56 -14.89 -24.66
C ARG A 228 23.14 -13.68 -25.36
N ARG A 229 22.46 -12.53 -25.25
CA ARG A 229 22.89 -11.25 -25.83
C ARG A 229 24.20 -10.81 -25.16
N ASP A 230 24.30 -11.08 -23.87
CA ASP A 230 25.32 -10.53 -23.00
C ASP A 230 26.53 -11.46 -22.80
N TRP A 231 26.54 -12.64 -23.41
CA TRP A 231 27.52 -13.70 -23.17
C TRP A 231 28.99 -13.24 -23.30
N ASP A 232 29.31 -12.46 -24.34
CA ASP A 232 30.68 -11.97 -24.53
C ASP A 232 31.12 -11.00 -23.42
N ILE A 233 30.19 -10.18 -22.93
CA ILE A 233 30.43 -9.26 -21.81
C ILE A 233 30.59 -10.06 -20.51
N LEU A 234 29.69 -11.01 -20.24
CA LEU A 234 29.75 -11.87 -19.05
C LEU A 234 31.08 -12.62 -19.00
N ARG A 235 31.50 -13.26 -20.10
CA ARG A 235 32.77 -13.98 -20.17
C ARG A 235 33.97 -13.06 -19.90
N HIS A 236 33.96 -11.85 -20.46
CA HIS A 236 35.01 -10.88 -20.20
C HIS A 236 35.07 -10.46 -18.72
N LEU A 237 33.91 -10.18 -18.11
CA LEU A 237 33.81 -9.79 -16.70
C LEU A 237 34.25 -10.91 -15.75
N PHE A 238 33.95 -12.17 -16.07
CA PHE A 238 34.45 -13.33 -15.31
C PHE A 238 35.98 -13.44 -15.32
N ASP A 239 36.60 -13.18 -16.48
CA ASP A 239 38.06 -13.25 -16.64
C ASP A 239 38.76 -12.10 -15.89
N SER A 240 38.10 -10.94 -15.75
CA SER A 240 38.71 -9.72 -15.21
C SER A 240 38.31 -9.37 -13.78
N SER A 241 37.31 -10.05 -13.20
CA SER A 241 36.63 -9.60 -11.96
C SER A 241 36.31 -10.76 -11.01
N PRO A 242 36.18 -10.52 -9.70
CA PRO A 242 35.97 -11.56 -8.70
C PRO A 242 34.51 -12.04 -8.56
N VAL A 243 33.75 -12.08 -9.66
CA VAL A 243 32.31 -12.44 -9.73
C VAL A 243 32.02 -13.77 -9.01
N LYS A 244 31.13 -13.78 -8.03
CA LYS A 244 30.70 -14.97 -7.27
C LYS A 244 29.33 -15.48 -7.69
N ALA A 245 28.51 -14.61 -8.27
CA ALA A 245 27.10 -14.84 -8.55
C ALA A 245 26.68 -14.26 -9.90
N ILE A 246 25.81 -14.98 -10.62
CA ILE A 246 25.02 -14.46 -11.73
C ILE A 246 23.56 -14.77 -11.46
N THR A 247 22.76 -13.73 -11.29
CA THR A 247 21.31 -13.86 -11.12
C THR A 247 20.62 -13.59 -12.45
N LEU A 248 19.79 -14.54 -12.88
CA LEU A 248 19.00 -14.41 -14.10
C LEU A 248 17.61 -13.89 -13.75
N GLU A 249 17.21 -12.77 -14.36
CA GLU A 249 15.84 -12.24 -14.31
C GLU A 249 14.93 -13.11 -15.18
N TRP A 250 14.55 -14.27 -14.65
CA TRP A 250 14.00 -15.35 -15.44
C TRP A 250 12.68 -15.86 -14.85
N ASP A 251 11.58 -15.72 -15.59
CA ASP A 251 10.31 -16.35 -15.23
C ASP A 251 10.35 -17.86 -15.53
N ILE A 252 10.41 -18.66 -14.45
CA ILE A 252 10.52 -20.13 -14.53
C ILE A 252 9.28 -20.76 -15.18
N SER A 253 8.11 -20.14 -15.04
CA SER A 253 6.84 -20.70 -15.52
C SER A 253 6.74 -20.75 -17.05
N ARG A 254 7.44 -19.85 -17.76
CA ARG A 254 7.27 -19.65 -19.21
C ARG A 254 8.35 -20.27 -20.08
N LYS A 255 9.42 -20.78 -19.49
CA LYS A 255 10.70 -20.97 -20.21
C LYS A 255 11.50 -22.21 -19.80
N THR A 256 10.96 -23.10 -18.97
CA THR A 256 11.62 -24.33 -18.50
C THR A 256 12.15 -25.25 -19.61
N ASP A 257 11.62 -25.14 -20.83
CA ASP A 257 12.01 -25.99 -21.96
C ASP A 257 13.07 -25.38 -22.89
N ASP A 258 13.71 -24.28 -22.47
CA ASP A 258 14.67 -23.56 -23.29
C ASP A 258 16.07 -24.21 -23.28
N ALA A 259 16.26 -25.22 -24.13
CA ALA A 259 17.49 -26.02 -24.23
C ALA A 259 18.76 -25.19 -24.49
N GLU A 260 18.66 -24.09 -25.25
CA GLU A 260 19.79 -23.20 -25.50
C GLU A 260 20.16 -22.40 -24.24
N LEU A 261 19.18 -22.00 -23.43
CA LEU A 261 19.43 -21.33 -22.15
C LEU A 261 20.02 -22.28 -21.11
N LEU A 262 19.55 -23.52 -21.04
CA LEU A 262 20.15 -24.55 -20.17
C LEU A 262 21.61 -24.83 -20.54
N THR A 263 21.92 -24.83 -21.84
CA THR A 263 23.30 -24.94 -22.34
C THR A 263 24.14 -23.75 -21.87
N LEU A 264 23.58 -22.54 -21.91
CA LEU A 264 24.25 -21.33 -21.45
C LEU A 264 24.47 -21.33 -19.93
N ILE A 265 23.48 -21.73 -19.13
CA ILE A 265 23.63 -21.89 -17.67
C ILE A 265 24.77 -22.87 -17.37
N THR A 266 24.82 -23.99 -18.09
CA THR A 266 25.90 -24.98 -17.96
C THR A 266 27.26 -24.36 -18.32
N ALA A 267 27.32 -23.53 -19.38
CA ALA A 267 28.52 -22.81 -19.76
C ALA A 267 28.95 -21.80 -18.69
N ILE A 268 28.01 -21.03 -18.11
CA ILE A 268 28.30 -20.09 -17.01
C ILE A 268 28.84 -20.84 -15.80
N LYS A 269 28.19 -21.94 -15.39
CA LYS A 269 28.65 -22.77 -14.27
C LYS A 269 30.04 -23.35 -14.50
N SER A 270 30.43 -23.60 -15.75
CA SER A 270 31.77 -24.09 -16.08
C SER A 270 32.91 -23.06 -15.85
N LEU A 271 32.57 -21.78 -15.70
CA LEU A 271 33.53 -20.70 -15.46
C LEU A 271 33.97 -20.61 -13.98
N ARG A 272 33.29 -21.29 -13.05
CA ARG A 272 33.58 -21.25 -11.60
C ARG A 272 33.69 -22.66 -10.97
N PRO A 273 34.39 -22.80 -9.82
CA PRO A 273 34.62 -24.10 -9.17
C PRO A 273 33.38 -24.66 -8.45
N LYS A 274 33.38 -25.97 -8.19
CA LYS A 274 32.24 -26.78 -7.70
C LYS A 274 31.80 -26.55 -6.23
N ALA A 275 32.52 -25.74 -5.45
CA ALA A 275 32.24 -25.60 -4.02
C ALA A 275 31.35 -24.37 -3.76
N LEU A 276 30.05 -24.60 -3.65
CA LEU A 276 29.02 -23.58 -3.39
C LEU A 276 29.01 -23.14 -1.92
N PHE A 277 28.48 -21.93 -1.67
CA PHE A 277 28.37 -21.29 -0.35
C PHE A 277 27.52 -22.03 0.69
N TRP A 278 26.61 -22.90 0.28
CA TRP A 278 25.60 -23.49 1.15
C TRP A 278 26.03 -24.86 1.70
N GLN A 279 26.08 -24.98 3.03
CA GLN A 279 26.51 -26.21 3.75
C GLN A 279 25.37 -27.02 4.37
N GLY A 280 24.12 -26.80 3.95
CA GLY A 280 22.97 -27.55 4.44
C GLY A 280 22.60 -27.30 5.91
N ARG A 281 21.35 -27.64 6.25
CA ARG A 281 21.04 -28.18 7.58
C ARG A 281 21.11 -29.70 7.45
N ASP A 282 21.69 -30.39 8.43
CA ASP A 282 21.49 -31.83 8.55
C ASP A 282 19.97 -32.09 8.53
N GLN A 283 19.49 -32.80 7.52
CA GLN A 283 18.11 -33.26 7.49
C GLN A 283 17.92 -34.22 8.68
N PRO A 284 16.93 -34.04 9.56
CA PRO A 284 16.48 -35.16 10.37
C PRO A 284 15.94 -36.20 9.39
N GLY A 285 16.60 -37.37 9.37
CA GLY A 285 16.29 -38.44 8.43
C GLY A 285 14.81 -38.76 8.42
N VAL A 286 14.24 -38.83 7.22
CA VAL A 286 12.92 -39.39 6.96
C VAL A 286 12.96 -40.85 7.38
N GLN A 287 12.55 -41.12 8.63
CA GLN A 287 12.17 -42.47 9.05
C GLN A 287 10.71 -42.67 8.70
N GLU A 288 10.46 -43.63 7.81
CA GLU A 288 9.17 -44.29 7.70
C GLU A 288 8.78 -44.85 9.07
N THR A 289 7.80 -44.24 9.73
CA THR A 289 7.05 -44.91 10.80
C THR A 289 5.62 -45.04 10.38
N GLN A 290 5.24 -46.27 10.04
CA GLN A 290 3.86 -46.68 9.97
C GLN A 290 3.23 -46.78 11.37
N SER A 291 1.96 -46.39 11.40
CA SER A 291 0.86 -46.93 12.19
C SER A 291 0.44 -46.24 13.51
N GLU A 292 -0.83 -45.81 13.46
CA GLU A 292 -1.89 -45.96 14.46
C GLU A 292 -2.15 -44.88 15.51
N GLY A 293 -3.28 -44.19 15.28
CA GLY A 293 -4.01 -43.35 16.23
C GLY A 293 -4.94 -42.43 15.46
N ALA A 294 -6.20 -42.87 15.24
CA ALA A 294 -7.21 -42.12 14.49
C ALA A 294 -7.26 -40.65 14.96
N GLN A 295 -6.77 -39.75 14.12
CA GLN A 295 -6.59 -38.35 14.50
C GLN A 295 -7.92 -37.62 14.37
N THR A 296 -8.50 -37.24 15.50
CA THR A 296 -9.65 -36.35 15.55
C THR A 296 -9.29 -35.03 14.88
N LEU A 297 -9.98 -34.70 13.79
CA LEU A 297 -9.84 -33.41 13.11
C LEU A 297 -10.58 -32.33 13.90
N LEU A 298 -9.88 -31.25 14.17
CA LEU A 298 -10.34 -30.07 14.86
C LEU A 298 -10.22 -28.87 13.91
N LYS A 299 -11.21 -28.00 13.90
CA LYS A 299 -11.18 -26.73 13.14
C LYS A 299 -11.61 -25.60 14.06
N LEU A 300 -11.01 -24.44 13.88
CA LEU A 300 -11.47 -23.19 14.47
C LEU A 300 -12.89 -22.95 13.97
N ARG A 301 -13.81 -22.71 14.90
CA ARG A 301 -15.21 -22.43 14.59
C ARG A 301 -15.26 -21.21 13.66
N GLU A 302 -16.04 -21.29 12.58
CA GLU A 302 -16.07 -20.27 11.51
C GLU A 302 -16.59 -18.90 11.98
N SER A 303 -17.31 -18.86 13.10
CA SER A 303 -17.72 -17.62 13.74
C SER A 303 -16.59 -16.94 14.54
N THR A 304 -15.42 -17.56 14.66
CA THR A 304 -14.28 -17.03 15.42
C THR A 304 -13.51 -16.00 14.61
N TRP A 305 -13.08 -14.92 15.25
CA TRP A 305 -12.22 -13.89 14.66
C TRP A 305 -11.24 -13.34 15.69
N LEU A 306 -10.15 -12.74 15.21
CA LEU A 306 -9.09 -12.18 16.05
C LEU A 306 -9.23 -10.66 16.12
N SER A 307 -9.13 -10.10 17.33
CA SER A 307 -9.05 -8.66 17.54
C SER A 307 -7.78 -8.29 18.28
N VAL A 308 -7.17 -7.16 17.92
CA VAL A 308 -5.97 -6.64 18.55
C VAL A 308 -6.36 -5.53 19.53
N GLY A 309 -5.98 -5.66 20.79
CA GLY A 309 -6.08 -4.61 21.80
C GLY A 309 -4.83 -3.74 21.83
N SER A 310 -4.76 -2.81 22.79
CA SER A 310 -3.61 -1.91 22.94
C SER A 310 -2.29 -2.61 23.29
N ALA A 311 -2.34 -3.83 23.85
CA ALA A 311 -1.16 -4.63 24.24
C ALA A 311 -1.33 -6.16 24.14
N SER A 312 -2.53 -6.66 23.79
CA SER A 312 -2.87 -8.10 23.81
C SER A 312 -3.73 -8.49 22.61
N PHE A 313 -3.77 -9.78 22.27
CA PHE A 313 -4.65 -10.33 21.25
C PHE A 313 -5.88 -10.99 21.89
N PHE A 314 -7.02 -10.96 21.21
CA PHE A 314 -8.24 -11.60 21.68
C PHE A 314 -8.86 -12.47 20.59
N ILE A 315 -9.24 -13.69 20.95
CA ILE A 315 -10.14 -14.53 20.17
C ILE A 315 -11.56 -14.18 20.57
N ARG A 316 -12.39 -13.91 19.56
CA ARG A 316 -13.79 -13.56 19.74
C ARG A 316 -14.66 -14.42 18.85
N ASP A 317 -15.89 -14.64 19.26
CA ASP A 317 -16.88 -15.35 18.44
C ASP A 317 -18.02 -14.41 18.01
N ARG A 318 -18.46 -14.52 16.76
CA ARG A 318 -19.51 -13.69 16.13
C ARG A 318 -20.93 -14.08 16.59
N GLN A 319 -21.10 -15.26 17.15
CA GLN A 319 -22.38 -15.83 17.56
C GLN A 319 -22.49 -15.99 19.09
N TRP A 320 -21.38 -16.01 19.82
CA TRP A 320 -21.30 -16.26 21.26
C TRP A 320 -20.58 -15.11 21.97
N ASP A 321 -20.93 -14.85 23.24
CA ASP A 321 -20.23 -13.86 24.09
C ASP A 321 -18.91 -14.44 24.61
N LEU A 322 -17.99 -14.68 23.69
CA LEU A 322 -16.67 -15.23 23.94
C LEU A 322 -15.60 -14.17 23.66
N SER A 323 -14.75 -13.92 24.64
CA SER A 323 -13.56 -13.06 24.50
C SER A 323 -12.42 -13.69 25.29
N LEU A 324 -11.51 -14.37 24.61
CA LEU A 324 -10.34 -15.02 25.22
C LEU A 324 -9.09 -14.21 24.88
N GLU A 325 -8.46 -13.64 25.90
CA GLU A 325 -7.17 -12.95 25.76
C GLU A 325 -6.06 -13.99 25.59
N PHE A 326 -5.13 -13.73 24.67
CA PHE A 326 -3.99 -14.60 24.43
C PHE A 326 -2.76 -13.80 24.00
N GLY A 327 -1.58 -14.35 24.28
CA GLY A 327 -0.31 -13.77 23.85
C GLY A 327 -0.05 -13.99 22.36
N VAL A 328 0.67 -13.06 21.72
CA VAL A 328 1.04 -13.13 20.28
C VAL A 328 1.67 -14.49 19.89
N MET A 329 2.34 -15.14 20.83
CA MET A 329 3.00 -16.43 20.67
C MET A 329 2.04 -17.57 20.31
N PHE A 330 0.74 -17.46 20.62
CA PHE A 330 -0.26 -18.48 20.28
C PHE A 330 -0.98 -18.22 18.94
N LEU A 331 -0.70 -17.12 18.23
CA LEU A 331 -1.23 -16.88 16.88
C LEU A 331 -0.96 -18.03 15.90
N PRO A 332 0.24 -18.66 15.88
CA PRO A 332 0.50 -19.79 14.99
C PRO A 332 -0.41 -20.98 15.25
N LEU A 333 -0.75 -21.26 16.52
CA LEU A 333 -1.68 -22.33 16.88
C LEU A 333 -3.10 -22.04 16.36
N LEU A 334 -3.55 -20.79 16.45
CA LEU A 334 -4.87 -20.39 15.95
C LEU A 334 -4.94 -20.44 14.42
N HIS A 335 -3.89 -19.96 13.75
CA HIS A 335 -3.76 -20.03 12.31
C HIS A 335 -3.79 -21.47 11.80
N HIS A 336 -3.09 -22.38 12.50
CA HIS A 336 -3.04 -23.79 12.17
C HIS A 336 -4.43 -24.42 12.07
N PHE A 337 -5.31 -24.13 13.03
CA PHE A 337 -6.65 -24.69 13.05
C PHE A 337 -7.68 -23.95 12.18
N LEU A 338 -7.32 -22.96 11.37
CA LEU A 338 -8.26 -22.35 10.41
C LEU A 338 -8.81 -23.38 9.41
N THR A 339 -8.04 -24.44 9.15
CA THR A 339 -8.47 -25.63 8.40
C THR A 339 -8.61 -26.83 9.35
N PRO A 340 -9.36 -27.89 8.97
CA PRO A 340 -9.43 -29.11 9.77
C PRO A 340 -8.03 -29.73 9.95
N GLN A 341 -7.52 -29.69 11.17
CA GLN A 341 -6.19 -30.16 11.53
C GLN A 341 -6.23 -31.01 12.80
N THR A 342 -5.16 -31.73 13.08
CA THR A 342 -5.12 -32.66 14.22
C THR A 342 -4.31 -32.08 15.36
N LEU A 343 -4.63 -32.42 16.61
CA LEU A 343 -3.85 -31.92 17.76
C LEU A 343 -2.36 -32.26 17.64
N GLY A 344 -2.04 -33.43 17.08
CA GLY A 344 -0.68 -33.86 16.79
C GLY A 344 0.03 -32.94 15.79
N SER A 345 -0.66 -32.50 14.74
CA SER A 345 -0.09 -31.55 13.76
C SER A 345 0.20 -30.16 14.35
N ALA A 346 -0.62 -29.69 15.31
CA ALA A 346 -0.38 -28.40 15.96
C ALA A 346 0.88 -28.40 16.84
N LEU A 347 1.21 -29.55 17.45
CA LEU A 347 2.46 -29.70 18.19
C LEU A 347 3.68 -29.66 17.27
N LEU A 348 3.55 -30.05 16.01
CA LEU A 348 4.65 -30.05 15.05
C LEU A 348 5.00 -28.64 14.51
N LEU A 349 4.25 -27.59 14.91
CA LEU A 349 4.52 -26.23 14.47
C LEU A 349 5.89 -25.71 14.97
N PRO A 350 6.65 -25.01 14.11
CA PRO A 350 7.93 -24.41 14.49
C PRO A 350 7.78 -23.47 15.69
N GLY A 351 8.57 -23.69 16.74
CA GLY A 351 8.51 -22.90 17.99
C GLY A 351 7.54 -23.44 19.06
N VAL A 352 6.68 -24.42 18.73
CA VAL A 352 5.74 -25.05 19.68
C VAL A 352 6.38 -26.24 20.42
N LEU A 353 7.20 -27.05 19.73
CA LEU A 353 7.92 -28.21 20.30
C LEU A 353 9.22 -27.87 21.04
N GLN A 354 9.82 -26.71 20.76
CA GLN A 354 11.14 -26.32 21.30
C GLN A 354 11.07 -25.16 22.30
N SER A 355 9.85 -24.69 22.62
CA SER A 355 9.65 -23.70 23.67
C SER A 355 9.66 -24.37 25.05
N PRO A 356 10.30 -23.79 26.07
CA PRO A 356 10.14 -24.22 27.47
C PRO A 356 8.69 -24.12 27.98
N GLU A 357 7.77 -23.56 27.19
CA GLU A 357 6.33 -23.35 27.46
C GLU A 357 5.43 -24.38 26.74
N GLN A 358 5.94 -25.57 26.39
CA GLN A 358 5.16 -26.61 25.71
C GLN A 358 3.86 -26.98 26.47
N ASP A 359 3.89 -26.91 27.80
CA ASP A 359 2.73 -27.10 28.66
C ASP A 359 1.68 -25.97 28.51
N ASP A 360 2.12 -24.73 28.25
CA ASP A 360 1.22 -23.58 28.05
C ASP A 360 0.52 -23.65 26.68
N ASN A 361 1.21 -24.12 25.64
CA ASN A 361 0.62 -24.37 24.32
C ASN A 361 -0.46 -25.46 24.38
N LEU A 362 -0.20 -26.56 25.10
CA LEU A 362 -1.16 -27.63 25.31
C LEU A 362 -2.34 -27.18 26.20
N ALA A 363 -2.08 -26.36 27.23
CA ALA A 363 -3.10 -25.77 28.07
C ALA A 363 -4.02 -24.86 27.26
N PHE A 364 -3.45 -24.00 26.41
CA PHE A 364 -4.19 -23.11 25.52
C PHE A 364 -5.07 -23.88 24.53
N LEU A 365 -4.54 -24.91 23.85
CA LEU A 365 -5.35 -25.73 22.94
C LEU A 365 -6.50 -26.47 23.65
N ARG A 366 -6.26 -26.98 24.87
CA ARG A 366 -7.31 -27.59 25.68
C ARG A 366 -8.38 -26.59 26.08
N GLU A 367 -7.99 -25.36 26.40
CA GLU A 367 -8.90 -24.27 26.71
C GLU A 367 -9.78 -23.95 25.49
N LEU A 368 -9.20 -23.80 24.29
CA LEU A 368 -9.95 -23.57 23.05
C LEU A 368 -10.96 -24.68 22.73
N ILE A 369 -10.59 -25.94 22.94
CA ILE A 369 -11.51 -27.09 22.76
C ILE A 369 -12.63 -27.05 23.80
N SER A 370 -12.30 -26.76 25.07
CA SER A 370 -13.30 -26.70 26.15
C SER A 370 -14.31 -25.56 25.98
N LEU A 371 -13.87 -24.42 25.43
CA LEU A 371 -14.71 -23.28 25.08
C LEU A 371 -15.47 -23.48 23.76
N GLY A 372 -15.20 -24.59 23.06
CA GLY A 372 -15.79 -24.92 21.76
C GLY A 372 -15.32 -24.02 20.62
N VAL A 373 -14.23 -23.26 20.80
CA VAL A 373 -13.57 -22.50 19.74
C VAL A 373 -12.95 -23.44 18.72
N LEU A 374 -12.34 -24.52 19.19
CA LEU A 374 -11.91 -25.64 18.36
C LEU A 374 -12.99 -26.73 18.39
N GLN A 375 -13.55 -27.06 17.23
CA GLN A 375 -14.63 -28.02 17.09
C GLN A 375 -14.17 -29.27 16.35
N GLN A 376 -14.66 -30.44 16.78
CA GLN A 376 -14.45 -31.70 16.09
C GLN A 376 -15.25 -31.74 14.78
N VAL A 377 -14.62 -32.24 13.72
CA VAL A 377 -15.21 -32.40 12.39
C VAL A 377 -15.08 -33.87 11.96
N GLU A 378 -16.18 -34.49 11.51
CA GLU A 378 -16.23 -35.94 11.27
C GLU A 378 -15.70 -36.39 9.89
N THR A 379 -15.51 -35.47 8.94
CA THR A 379 -14.88 -35.69 7.62
C THR A 379 -14.31 -34.38 7.07
N PRO A 380 -13.25 -34.40 6.22
CA PRO A 380 -12.96 -33.28 5.32
C PRO A 380 -14.12 -33.22 4.32
N SER A 381 -15.12 -32.39 4.61
CA SER A 381 -16.39 -32.41 3.88
C SER A 381 -16.22 -32.01 2.42
N ASP A 382 -16.67 -32.93 1.56
CA ASP A 382 -17.16 -32.77 0.19
C ASP A 382 -17.79 -31.37 -0.07
N PRO A 383 -17.45 -30.67 -1.18
CA PRO A 383 -17.98 -29.34 -1.52
C PRO A 383 -19.51 -29.30 -1.69
N SER A 384 -20.19 -30.45 -1.71
CA SER A 384 -21.62 -30.56 -2.03
C SER A 384 -22.60 -30.44 -0.84
N VAL A 385 -22.14 -30.12 0.36
CA VAL A 385 -23.07 -29.76 1.46
C VAL A 385 -23.33 -28.25 1.45
N GLU A 386 -24.16 -27.82 0.50
CA GLU A 386 -24.97 -26.60 0.66
C GLU A 386 -25.78 -26.72 1.96
N ARG A 387 -25.31 -26.04 3.01
CA ARG A 387 -26.18 -25.55 4.09
C ARG A 387 -26.15 -24.03 4.06
N SER A 388 -27.00 -23.47 3.20
CA SER A 388 -27.68 -22.18 3.36
C SER A 388 -27.00 -21.18 4.30
N HIS A 389 -25.87 -20.61 3.90
CA HIS A 389 -25.37 -19.38 4.52
C HIS A 389 -25.88 -18.19 3.70
N PRO A 390 -26.38 -17.12 4.33
CA PRO A 390 -26.72 -15.86 3.64
C PRO A 390 -25.51 -15.16 2.96
N ALA A 391 -24.33 -15.77 3.01
CA ALA A 391 -23.05 -15.26 2.58
C ALA A 391 -22.79 -15.35 1.06
N SER A 392 -23.59 -16.11 0.29
CA SER A 392 -23.42 -16.15 -1.18
C SER A 392 -23.62 -14.80 -1.86
N LEU A 393 -24.41 -13.90 -1.24
CA LEU A 393 -24.66 -12.55 -1.75
C LEU A 393 -23.44 -11.62 -1.62
N TRP A 394 -22.55 -11.86 -0.64
CA TRP A 394 -21.43 -10.97 -0.31
C TRP A 394 -20.08 -11.51 -0.79
N ALA A 395 -20.06 -12.66 -1.47
CA ALA A 395 -18.85 -13.42 -1.80
C ALA A 395 -17.80 -12.67 -2.66
N HIS A 396 -18.17 -11.56 -3.32
CA HIS A 396 -17.24 -10.74 -4.09
C HIS A 396 -16.86 -9.43 -3.37
N TRP A 397 -17.43 -9.18 -2.18
CA TRP A 397 -17.43 -7.90 -1.47
C TRP A 397 -16.88 -8.04 -0.05
N ASP A 398 -15.84 -8.86 0.16
CA ASP A 398 -15.31 -9.21 1.48
C ASP A 398 -14.94 -7.97 2.32
N ALA A 399 -14.24 -6.99 1.73
CA ALA A 399 -13.91 -5.73 2.42
C ALA A 399 -15.15 -4.89 2.78
N ALA A 400 -16.19 -4.91 1.94
CA ALA A 400 -17.44 -4.21 2.24
C ALA A 400 -18.26 -4.94 3.31
N LEU A 401 -18.21 -6.28 3.35
CA LEU A 401 -18.81 -7.10 4.38
C LEU A 401 -18.12 -6.86 5.73
N GLU A 402 -16.79 -6.82 5.76
CA GLU A 402 -15.97 -6.42 6.91
C GLU A 402 -16.36 -5.03 7.43
N PHE A 403 -16.40 -4.03 6.57
CA PHE A 403 -16.86 -2.68 6.93
C PHE A 403 -18.30 -2.70 7.46
N TYR A 404 -19.20 -3.42 6.80
CA TYR A 404 -20.59 -3.52 7.22
C TYR A 404 -20.70 -4.14 8.62
N LEU A 405 -20.07 -5.29 8.86
CA LEU A 405 -20.14 -6.00 10.13
C LEU A 405 -19.43 -5.22 11.25
N SER A 406 -18.25 -4.65 10.99
CA SER A 406 -17.49 -3.87 11.96
C SER A 406 -18.18 -2.56 12.36
N THR A 407 -19.08 -2.03 11.54
CA THR A 407 -19.86 -0.82 11.84
C THR A 407 -21.24 -1.11 12.43
N ARG A 408 -21.63 -2.40 12.60
CA ARG A 408 -22.85 -2.80 13.32
C ARG A 408 -22.70 -2.63 14.82
N THR A 409 -23.80 -2.78 15.55
CA THR A 409 -23.79 -2.70 17.01
C THR A 409 -23.16 -3.98 17.54
N GLY A 410 -22.04 -3.85 18.25
CA GLY A 410 -21.36 -4.94 18.95
C GLY A 410 -21.12 -4.62 20.43
N SER A 411 -20.52 -5.56 21.16
CA SER A 411 -20.18 -5.40 22.59
C SER A 411 -19.24 -4.22 22.87
N HIS A 412 -18.45 -3.81 21.87
CA HIS A 412 -17.55 -2.64 21.92
C HIS A 412 -18.20 -1.31 21.52
N THR A 413 -19.51 -1.27 21.28
CA THR A 413 -20.24 -0.03 20.96
C THR A 413 -21.30 0.23 22.04
N PRO A 414 -20.89 0.55 23.28
CA PRO A 414 -21.84 0.76 24.36
C PRO A 414 -22.68 2.01 24.06
N TYR A 415 -24.00 1.83 23.99
CA TYR A 415 -24.93 2.96 24.01
C TYR A 415 -25.14 3.36 25.46
N ILE A 416 -24.51 4.46 25.85
CA ILE A 416 -24.80 5.16 27.10
C ILE A 416 -25.97 6.15 26.88
N SER A 417 -26.49 6.69 27.98
CA SER A 417 -27.52 7.73 27.87
C SER A 417 -26.93 8.98 27.19
N VAL A 418 -27.79 9.76 26.54
CA VAL A 418 -27.37 11.02 25.90
C VAL A 418 -26.72 11.96 26.93
N SER A 419 -27.25 12.03 28.14
CA SER A 419 -26.71 12.84 29.23
C SER A 419 -25.31 12.42 29.66
N ASP A 420 -25.06 11.10 29.74
CA ASP A 420 -23.73 10.58 30.09
C ASP A 420 -22.72 10.86 28.97
N LEU A 421 -23.14 10.70 27.71
CA LEU A 421 -22.30 11.01 26.56
C LEU A 421 -21.95 12.49 26.50
N GLU A 422 -22.91 13.39 26.71
CA GLU A 422 -22.66 14.83 26.76
C GLU A 422 -21.66 15.18 27.86
N THR A 423 -21.83 14.60 29.06
CA THR A 423 -20.90 14.82 30.18
C THR A 423 -19.48 14.34 29.83
N GLN A 424 -19.34 13.17 29.21
CA GLN A 424 -18.04 12.65 28.78
C GLN A 424 -17.39 13.53 27.71
N LEU A 425 -18.16 14.02 26.74
CA LEU A 425 -17.65 14.89 25.68
C LEU A 425 -17.23 16.27 26.22
N GLU A 426 -17.98 16.84 27.17
CA GLU A 426 -17.60 18.08 27.86
C GLU A 426 -16.29 17.90 28.66
N GLN A 427 -16.15 16.77 29.37
CA GLN A 427 -14.90 16.44 30.06
C GLN A 427 -13.74 16.27 29.07
N LYS A 428 -13.94 15.55 27.96
CA LYS A 428 -12.95 15.39 26.89
C LYS A 428 -12.53 16.74 26.30
N ALA A 429 -13.48 17.66 26.10
CA ALA A 429 -13.21 18.99 25.57
C ALA A 429 -12.29 19.84 26.46
N SER A 430 -12.21 19.55 27.78
CA SER A 430 -11.32 20.25 28.70
C SER A 430 -9.84 19.94 28.47
N THR A 431 -9.52 18.76 27.94
CA THR A 431 -8.14 18.33 27.62
C THR A 431 -7.85 18.37 26.12
N ARG A 432 -8.84 18.02 25.30
CA ARG A 432 -8.75 18.04 23.83
C ARG A 432 -10.01 18.69 23.24
N ARG A 433 -9.88 19.95 22.86
CA ARG A 433 -10.95 20.74 22.23
C ARG A 433 -11.48 20.07 20.95
N GLN A 434 -12.77 20.23 20.68
CA GLN A 434 -13.38 19.78 19.42
C GLN A 434 -12.75 20.53 18.22
N PRO A 435 -12.34 19.82 17.16
CA PRO A 435 -11.81 20.44 15.95
C PRO A 435 -12.78 21.46 15.32
N SER A 436 -12.24 22.49 14.68
CA SER A 436 -13.05 23.52 14.03
C SER A 436 -13.89 22.92 12.90
N ALA A 437 -15.15 23.34 12.80
CA ALA A 437 -16.05 22.98 11.70
C ALA A 437 -15.75 23.76 10.40
N PHE A 438 -14.73 24.60 10.42
CA PHE A 438 -14.26 25.38 9.28
C PHE A 438 -12.88 24.90 8.84
N LYS A 439 -12.66 24.95 7.52
CA LYS A 439 -11.35 24.95 6.88
C LYS A 439 -11.27 26.25 6.09
N ASP A 440 -10.13 26.92 6.09
CA ASP A 440 -9.94 28.19 5.39
C ASP A 440 -8.49 28.25 4.87
N TYR A 441 -8.30 28.69 3.64
CA TYR A 441 -7.00 28.90 2.99
C TYR A 441 -6.69 30.40 2.94
N PHE A 442 -6.41 31.00 4.10
CA PHE A 442 -6.26 32.46 4.25
C PHE A 442 -5.18 33.11 3.37
N SER A 443 -4.18 32.36 2.92
CA SER A 443 -3.11 32.83 2.03
C SER A 443 -3.51 32.86 0.54
N HIS A 444 -4.63 32.24 0.16
CA HIS A 444 -5.08 32.14 -1.21
C HIS A 444 -5.97 33.33 -1.63
N PRO A 445 -5.98 33.72 -2.92
CA PRO A 445 -6.90 34.72 -3.42
C PRO A 445 -8.35 34.31 -3.14
N PHE A 446 -9.13 35.24 -2.59
CA PHE A 446 -10.51 34.99 -2.20
C PHE A 446 -11.49 35.83 -3.02
N VAL A 447 -12.57 35.19 -3.46
CA VAL A 447 -13.70 35.83 -4.15
C VAL A 447 -14.95 35.64 -3.30
N ALA A 448 -15.53 36.74 -2.81
CA ALA A 448 -16.77 36.71 -2.05
C ALA A 448 -17.96 36.38 -2.97
N LEU A 449 -18.90 35.59 -2.47
CA LEU A 449 -20.18 35.34 -3.15
C LEU A 449 -21.27 36.24 -2.56
N GLU A 450 -22.23 36.64 -3.38
CA GLU A 450 -23.38 37.41 -2.91
C GLU A 450 -24.23 36.54 -1.97
N ASN A 451 -24.45 37.02 -0.74
CA ASN A 451 -25.22 36.27 0.26
C ASN A 451 -26.71 36.20 -0.16
N PRO A 452 -27.28 34.99 -0.36
CA PRO A 452 -28.67 34.83 -0.78
C PRO A 452 -29.71 35.43 0.18
N LEU A 453 -29.37 35.63 1.45
CA LEU A 453 -30.27 36.23 2.44
C LEU A 453 -30.34 37.76 2.36
N LEU A 454 -29.38 38.41 1.70
CA LEU A 454 -29.27 39.87 1.60
C LEU A 454 -29.79 40.41 0.27
N VAL A 455 -30.01 39.53 -0.72
CA VAL A 455 -30.51 39.91 -2.04
C VAL A 455 -32.05 39.82 -2.03
N PRO A 456 -32.79 40.87 -2.42
CA PRO A 456 -34.25 40.80 -2.56
C PRO A 456 -34.60 39.64 -3.49
N SER A 457 -35.50 38.77 -3.03
CA SER A 457 -35.94 37.52 -3.66
C SER A 457 -35.61 37.48 -5.15
N CYS A 458 -34.52 36.78 -5.49
CA CYS A 458 -34.23 36.46 -6.88
C CYS A 458 -35.51 35.88 -7.48
N THR A 459 -35.81 36.23 -8.72
CA THR A 459 -36.88 35.60 -9.49
C THR A 459 -36.44 34.19 -9.88
N ILE A 460 -36.13 33.35 -8.88
CA ILE A 460 -36.13 31.91 -9.04
C ILE A 460 -37.57 31.59 -9.42
N ALA A 461 -37.76 30.84 -10.50
CA ALA A 461 -39.09 30.32 -10.82
C ALA A 461 -39.70 29.75 -9.53
N GLN A 462 -40.97 30.03 -9.26
CA GLN A 462 -41.62 29.55 -8.03
C GLN A 462 -41.80 28.03 -8.12
N SER A 463 -40.72 27.27 -7.94
CA SER A 463 -40.73 25.82 -7.81
C SER A 463 -40.92 25.50 -6.35
N THR A 464 -41.95 24.71 -6.05
CA THR A 464 -42.09 24.13 -4.72
C THR A 464 -41.08 23.00 -4.54
N LEU A 465 -40.84 22.57 -3.29
CA LEU A 465 -40.02 21.38 -3.02
C LEU A 465 -40.55 20.14 -3.76
N LEU A 466 -41.88 20.01 -3.88
CA LEU A 466 -42.50 18.88 -4.55
C LEU A 466 -42.24 18.91 -6.06
N ASP A 467 -42.23 20.09 -6.67
CA ASP A 467 -41.88 20.26 -8.09
C ASP A 467 -40.44 19.83 -8.33
N SER A 468 -39.49 20.33 -7.51
CA SER A 468 -38.07 19.95 -7.63
C SER A 468 -37.87 18.44 -7.45
N LEU A 469 -38.58 17.78 -6.52
CA LEU A 469 -38.51 16.32 -6.36
C LEU A 469 -39.01 15.56 -7.59
N CYS A 470 -40.10 16.03 -8.21
CA CYS A 470 -40.69 15.39 -9.38
C CYS A 470 -39.86 15.60 -10.65
N GLU A 471 -39.27 16.79 -10.80
CA GLU A 471 -38.50 17.21 -11.97
C GLU A 471 -37.05 16.75 -11.94
N ARG A 472 -36.47 16.51 -10.75
CA ARG A 472 -35.05 16.17 -10.62
C ARG A 472 -34.67 14.97 -11.49
N ARG A 473 -33.71 15.17 -12.39
CA ARG A 473 -33.12 14.13 -13.24
C ARG A 473 -31.60 14.26 -13.24
N THR A 474 -30.92 13.16 -13.53
CA THR A 474 -29.49 13.17 -13.81
C THR A 474 -29.27 13.56 -15.26
N SER A 475 -28.55 14.65 -15.49
CA SER A 475 -28.17 15.13 -16.82
C SER A 475 -26.72 14.77 -17.12
N ARG A 476 -26.46 14.37 -18.36
CA ARG A 476 -25.11 14.06 -18.89
C ARG A 476 -24.85 14.82 -20.20
N THR A 477 -25.59 15.89 -20.40
CA THR A 477 -25.51 16.76 -21.57
C THR A 477 -25.73 18.17 -21.06
N PHE A 478 -24.81 19.06 -21.39
CA PHE A 478 -24.77 20.42 -20.90
C PHE A 478 -24.58 21.37 -22.07
N SER A 479 -25.18 22.54 -21.98
CA SER A 479 -24.98 23.62 -22.93
C SER A 479 -23.68 24.38 -22.65
N ASP A 480 -23.19 25.10 -23.66
CA ASP A 480 -22.04 26.00 -23.51
C ASP A 480 -22.38 27.30 -22.76
N GLN A 481 -23.61 27.45 -22.24
CA GLN A 481 -24.01 28.64 -21.50
C GLN A 481 -23.33 28.65 -20.11
N PRO A 482 -22.71 29.78 -19.72
CA PRO A 482 -22.06 29.86 -18.42
C PRO A 482 -23.08 29.85 -17.29
N LEU A 483 -22.71 29.22 -16.18
CA LEU A 483 -23.44 29.38 -14.92
C LEU A 483 -23.27 30.82 -14.43
N SER A 484 -24.35 31.48 -14.02
CA SER A 484 -24.24 32.82 -13.42
C SER A 484 -23.61 32.75 -12.02
N ALA A 485 -22.92 33.83 -11.61
CA ALA A 485 -22.37 33.94 -10.25
C ALA A 485 -23.45 33.80 -9.17
N GLN A 486 -24.67 34.25 -9.45
CA GLN A 486 -25.81 34.14 -8.55
C GLN A 486 -26.29 32.69 -8.41
N GLN A 487 -26.41 31.94 -9.50
CA GLN A 487 -26.75 30.51 -9.44
C GLN A 487 -25.68 29.72 -8.69
N LEU A 488 -24.39 30.00 -8.92
CA LEU A 488 -23.29 29.39 -8.17
C LEU A 488 -23.41 29.69 -6.66
N SER A 489 -23.67 30.94 -6.29
CA SER A 489 -23.85 31.35 -4.90
C SER A 489 -25.02 30.60 -4.24
N LEU A 490 -26.19 30.59 -4.87
CA LEU A 490 -27.39 29.89 -4.37
C LEU A 490 -27.12 28.40 -4.18
N LEU A 491 -26.47 27.77 -5.16
CA LEU A 491 -26.12 26.35 -5.13
C LEU A 491 -25.18 26.02 -3.96
N LEU A 492 -24.10 26.78 -3.80
CA LEU A 492 -23.14 26.59 -2.71
C LEU A 492 -23.75 26.86 -1.34
N TYR A 493 -24.53 27.94 -1.22
CA TYR A 493 -25.15 28.34 0.05
C TYR A 493 -26.17 27.32 0.53
N TYR A 494 -27.15 26.95 -0.30
CA TYR A 494 -28.21 26.04 0.09
C TYR A 494 -27.79 24.58 0.15
N THR A 495 -26.62 24.22 -0.40
CA THR A 495 -26.07 22.87 -0.28
C THR A 495 -25.09 22.76 0.89
N TRP A 496 -24.01 23.56 0.89
CA TRP A 496 -22.90 23.41 1.84
C TRP A 496 -22.74 24.59 2.81
N GLY A 497 -23.46 25.70 2.59
CA GLY A 497 -23.41 26.90 3.42
C GLY A 497 -24.05 26.72 4.80
N ALA A 498 -23.63 27.57 5.74
CA ALA A 498 -24.19 27.61 7.08
C ALA A 498 -25.49 28.42 7.09
N THR A 499 -26.58 27.81 7.54
CA THR A 499 -27.90 28.46 7.71
C THR A 499 -28.08 28.99 9.13
N VAL A 500 -27.48 28.31 10.12
CA VAL A 500 -27.47 28.72 11.52
C VAL A 500 -26.09 28.42 12.12
N MET A 501 -25.61 29.32 12.97
CA MET A 501 -24.37 29.13 13.73
C MET A 501 -24.66 29.35 15.22
N GLU A 502 -24.46 28.32 16.03
CA GLU A 502 -24.71 28.34 17.46
C GLU A 502 -23.38 28.21 18.23
N GLN A 503 -23.32 28.78 19.43
CA GLN A 503 -22.12 28.66 20.27
C GLN A 503 -21.92 27.20 20.71
N ASN A 504 -20.70 26.70 20.54
CA ASN A 504 -20.34 25.35 20.97
C ASN A 504 -19.46 25.43 22.22
N ARG A 505 -19.90 24.83 23.33
CA ARG A 505 -19.13 24.78 24.59
C ARG A 505 -17.85 23.94 24.49
N MET A 506 -17.81 22.99 23.54
CA MET A 506 -16.69 22.06 23.35
C MET A 506 -15.70 22.49 22.26
N GLY A 507 -16.02 23.53 21.48
CA GLY A 507 -15.29 23.92 20.27
C GLY A 507 -15.51 25.38 19.90
N ASP A 508 -15.55 25.68 18.60
CA ASP A 508 -15.86 27.02 18.09
C ASP A 508 -17.38 27.24 18.02
N TYR A 509 -18.02 26.59 17.04
CA TYR A 509 -19.44 26.74 16.74
C TYR A 509 -20.06 25.43 16.28
N PHE A 510 -21.36 25.27 16.54
CA PHE A 510 -22.18 24.30 15.85
C PHE A 510 -22.75 24.95 14.60
N LEU A 511 -22.37 24.42 13.45
CA LEU A 511 -22.92 24.84 12.16
C LEU A 511 -24.10 23.95 11.79
N LYS A 512 -25.21 24.59 11.42
CA LYS A 512 -26.36 23.93 10.79
C LYS A 512 -26.36 24.25 9.31
N LYS A 513 -26.59 23.23 8.51
CA LYS A 513 -26.82 23.30 7.07
C LYS A 513 -28.26 22.87 6.79
N THR A 514 -28.70 23.02 5.56
CA THR A 514 -30.00 22.48 5.09
C THR A 514 -30.04 20.95 5.17
N SER A 515 -28.90 20.29 4.94
CA SER A 515 -28.75 18.84 5.13
C SER A 515 -28.34 18.48 6.57
N PRO A 516 -28.82 17.35 7.10
CA PRO A 516 -28.37 16.84 8.40
C PRO A 516 -26.92 16.37 8.34
N ALA A 517 -26.24 16.44 9.48
CA ALA A 517 -24.88 15.95 9.65
C ALA A 517 -24.73 15.17 10.97
N GLY A 518 -23.97 14.08 10.93
CA GLY A 518 -23.65 13.26 12.08
C GLY A 518 -23.14 14.06 13.27
N GLY A 519 -23.89 14.04 14.38
CA GLY A 519 -23.48 14.70 15.62
C GLY A 519 -23.27 16.21 15.52
N SER A 520 -23.76 16.85 14.44
CA SER A 520 -23.53 18.26 14.09
C SER A 520 -22.05 18.65 13.89
N LEU A 521 -21.20 17.68 13.54
CA LEU A 521 -19.73 17.86 13.45
C LEU A 521 -19.26 18.52 12.15
N GLN A 522 -20.09 18.48 11.11
CA GLN A 522 -19.77 19.00 9.76
C GLN A 522 -18.43 18.47 9.23
N GLY A 523 -18.33 17.15 9.08
CA GLY A 523 -17.12 16.50 8.57
C GLY A 523 -16.78 16.86 7.11
N THR A 524 -17.78 17.18 6.30
CA THR A 524 -17.61 17.38 4.86
C THR A 524 -17.03 18.74 4.48
N GLU A 525 -15.98 18.73 3.67
CA GLU A 525 -15.46 19.90 2.94
C GLU A 525 -15.85 19.80 1.45
N VAL A 526 -15.87 20.95 0.76
CA VAL A 526 -16.17 20.98 -0.68
C VAL A 526 -15.20 21.85 -1.46
N TYR A 527 -14.72 21.31 -2.56
CA TYR A 527 -13.84 21.99 -3.51
C TYR A 527 -14.57 22.16 -4.84
N ALA A 528 -14.59 23.39 -5.34
CA ALA A 528 -15.25 23.75 -6.58
C ALA A 528 -14.25 23.80 -7.74
N VAL A 529 -14.49 22.99 -8.76
CA VAL A 529 -13.80 22.95 -10.03
C VAL A 529 -14.64 23.75 -11.04
N LEU A 530 -14.21 24.96 -11.37
CA LEU A 530 -14.97 25.88 -12.22
C LEU A 530 -14.46 25.81 -13.66
N MET A 531 -15.36 25.52 -14.60
CA MET A 531 -15.06 25.41 -16.04
C MET A 531 -15.73 26.50 -16.87
N ASN A 532 -16.96 26.88 -16.54
CA ASN A 532 -17.71 27.89 -17.27
C ASN A 532 -18.67 28.65 -16.34
N VAL A 533 -18.13 29.54 -15.51
CA VAL A 533 -18.91 30.37 -14.58
C VAL A 533 -18.62 31.85 -14.81
N GLN A 534 -19.67 32.65 -14.95
CA GLN A 534 -19.55 34.09 -15.19
C GLN A 534 -18.87 34.80 -14.01
N GLY A 535 -17.84 35.60 -14.30
CA GLY A 535 -17.13 36.39 -13.29
C GLY A 535 -16.08 35.61 -12.49
N PHE A 536 -15.86 34.33 -12.81
CA PHE A 536 -14.83 33.50 -12.20
C PHE A 536 -13.83 33.02 -13.26
N GLU A 537 -12.58 32.89 -12.83
CA GLU A 537 -11.56 32.24 -13.65
C GLU A 537 -11.80 30.71 -13.63
N ARG A 538 -11.31 30.02 -14.66
CA ARG A 538 -11.27 28.56 -14.62
C ARG A 538 -10.23 28.11 -13.62
N GLY A 539 -10.55 27.07 -12.86
CA GLY A 539 -9.61 26.53 -11.90
C GLY A 539 -10.25 25.76 -10.77
N LEU A 540 -9.43 25.50 -9.77
CA LEU A 540 -9.77 24.76 -8.56
C LEU A 540 -9.87 25.71 -7.38
N TYR A 541 -10.96 25.62 -6.64
CA TYR A 541 -11.28 26.48 -5.52
C TYR A 541 -11.69 25.65 -4.30
N HIS A 542 -11.46 26.19 -3.11
CA HIS A 542 -12.06 25.72 -1.87
C HIS A 542 -13.23 26.64 -1.49
N TYR A 543 -14.35 26.08 -1.03
CA TYR A 543 -15.48 26.86 -0.55
C TYR A 543 -15.34 27.19 0.94
N SER A 544 -15.04 28.46 1.26
CA SER A 544 -15.04 28.93 2.65
C SER A 544 -16.49 29.12 3.13
N VAL A 545 -16.96 28.17 3.95
CA VAL A 545 -18.26 28.25 4.62
C VAL A 545 -18.32 29.47 5.55
N ARG A 546 -17.20 29.80 6.22
CA ARG A 546 -17.11 30.91 7.16
C ARG A 546 -17.39 32.26 6.49
N ARG A 547 -16.85 32.43 5.29
CA ARG A 547 -16.84 33.72 4.58
C ARG A 547 -17.83 33.78 3.42
N HIS A 548 -18.51 32.66 3.14
CA HIS A 548 -19.37 32.46 1.98
C HIS A 548 -18.69 32.95 0.69
N GLY A 549 -17.67 32.23 0.25
CA GLY A 549 -16.90 32.58 -0.94
C GLY A 549 -15.92 31.48 -1.34
N LEU A 550 -15.17 31.73 -2.39
CA LEU A 550 -14.24 30.77 -2.98
C LEU A 550 -12.79 31.24 -2.82
N GLU A 551 -11.93 30.32 -2.38
CA GLU A 551 -10.48 30.50 -2.24
C GLU A 551 -9.79 29.77 -3.40
N LEU A 552 -9.09 30.52 -4.28
CA LEU A 552 -8.47 29.98 -5.49
C LEU A 552 -7.22 29.17 -5.15
N LEU A 553 -7.29 27.85 -5.35
CA LEU A 553 -6.19 26.91 -5.09
C LEU A 553 -5.27 26.74 -6.30
N SER A 554 -5.85 26.56 -7.49
CA SER A 554 -5.08 26.35 -8.74
C SER A 554 -5.76 26.98 -9.94
N ARG A 555 -4.96 27.46 -10.88
CA ARG A 555 -5.37 28.06 -12.18
C ARG A 555 -5.26 27.08 -13.35
N GLU A 556 -4.94 25.81 -13.09
CA GLU A 556 -4.92 24.75 -14.12
C GLU A 556 -6.31 24.64 -14.76
N ASP A 557 -6.38 24.56 -16.10
CA ASP A 557 -7.66 24.41 -16.82
C ASP A 557 -8.24 23.02 -16.52
N PRO A 558 -9.36 22.91 -15.78
CA PRO A 558 -9.81 21.60 -15.31
C PRO A 558 -10.25 20.64 -16.41
N ARG A 559 -10.59 21.17 -17.59
CA ARG A 559 -11.14 20.38 -18.71
C ARG A 559 -10.14 19.37 -19.27
N VAL A 560 -8.85 19.53 -18.96
CA VAL A 560 -7.79 18.61 -19.43
C VAL A 560 -7.69 17.34 -18.60
N TRP A 561 -8.21 17.34 -17.36
CA TRP A 561 -8.02 16.22 -16.42
C TRP A 561 -9.31 15.75 -15.74
N ILE A 562 -10.36 16.57 -15.65
CA ILE A 562 -11.54 16.25 -14.83
C ILE A 562 -12.30 15.00 -15.30
N SER A 563 -12.28 14.69 -16.60
CA SER A 563 -12.87 13.46 -17.13
C SER A 563 -12.07 12.23 -16.69
N GLU A 564 -10.73 12.30 -16.73
CA GLU A 564 -9.87 11.20 -16.27
C GLU A 564 -10.04 10.94 -14.77
N ALA A 565 -10.03 12.01 -13.97
CA ALA A 565 -10.25 11.94 -12.52
C ALA A 565 -11.61 11.34 -12.14
N CYS A 566 -12.60 11.45 -13.03
CA CYS A 566 -13.90 10.83 -12.86
C CYS A 566 -14.07 9.57 -13.73
N GLY A 567 -13.06 8.71 -13.85
CA GLY A 567 -13.19 7.42 -14.53
C GLY A 567 -13.55 7.52 -16.01
N GLU A 568 -12.99 8.50 -16.71
CA GLU A 568 -13.13 8.74 -18.15
C GLU A 568 -14.56 9.08 -18.62
N GLN A 569 -15.41 9.59 -17.72
CA GLN A 569 -16.76 10.05 -18.05
C GLN A 569 -16.70 11.36 -18.88
N PRO A 570 -17.04 11.34 -20.19
CA PRO A 570 -16.70 12.44 -21.10
C PRO A 570 -17.55 13.70 -20.90
N TRP A 571 -18.79 13.58 -20.42
CA TRP A 571 -19.69 14.72 -20.22
C TRP A 571 -19.29 15.64 -19.06
N ILE A 572 -18.37 15.21 -18.20
CA ILE A 572 -17.99 15.94 -16.99
C ILE A 572 -17.23 17.23 -17.33
N LYS A 573 -16.36 17.19 -18.35
CA LYS A 573 -15.63 18.38 -18.81
C LYS A 573 -16.52 19.42 -19.50
N ASP A 574 -17.72 19.01 -19.91
CA ASP A 574 -18.72 19.87 -20.57
C ASP A 574 -19.65 20.54 -19.54
N ALA A 575 -19.62 20.10 -18.27
CA ALA A 575 -20.36 20.77 -17.20
C ALA A 575 -19.78 22.17 -16.91
N ALA A 576 -20.60 23.06 -16.37
CA ALA A 576 -20.17 24.42 -16.02
C ALA A 576 -19.30 24.44 -14.75
N ALA A 577 -19.64 23.61 -13.77
CA ALA A 577 -18.88 23.44 -12.54
C ALA A 577 -19.04 22.02 -11.97
N VAL A 578 -18.02 21.59 -11.24
CA VAL A 578 -17.94 20.29 -10.56
C VAL A 578 -17.50 20.52 -9.12
N PHE A 579 -18.08 19.81 -8.16
CA PHE A 579 -17.86 19.97 -6.72
C PHE A 579 -17.43 18.66 -6.10
N VAL A 580 -16.20 18.62 -5.59
CA VAL A 580 -15.58 17.44 -4.96
C VAL A 580 -15.88 17.50 -3.47
N SER A 581 -16.56 16.47 -2.94
CA SER A 581 -16.84 16.36 -1.50
C SER A 581 -15.83 15.43 -0.85
N THR A 582 -15.19 15.92 0.22
CA THR A 582 -14.22 15.18 1.04
C THR A 582 -14.69 15.11 2.48
N ALA A 583 -14.04 14.34 3.35
CA ALA A 583 -14.39 14.27 4.76
C ALA A 583 -13.20 14.42 5.70
N ARG A 584 -13.21 15.43 6.56
CA ARG A 584 -12.21 15.60 7.63
C ARG A 584 -12.43 14.56 8.72
N VAL A 585 -11.67 13.46 8.66
CA VAL A 585 -11.80 12.30 9.56
C VAL A 585 -11.66 12.72 11.03
N GLU A 586 -10.74 13.64 11.33
CA GLU A 586 -10.51 14.13 12.69
C GLU A 586 -11.76 14.73 13.36
N ARG A 587 -12.61 15.44 12.59
CA ARG A 587 -13.85 16.03 13.13
C ARG A 587 -14.80 14.94 13.63
N MET A 588 -14.90 13.85 12.88
CA MET A 588 -15.74 12.70 13.20
C MET A 588 -15.13 11.88 14.35
N ALA A 589 -13.84 11.57 14.25
CA ALA A 589 -13.09 10.78 15.22
C ALA A 589 -13.04 11.42 16.62
N TRP A 590 -13.13 12.75 16.72
CA TRP A 590 -13.18 13.42 18.02
C TRP A 590 -14.40 13.01 18.85
N LYS A 591 -15.58 12.86 18.23
CA LYS A 591 -16.82 12.46 18.92
C LYS A 591 -17.07 10.96 18.87
N TYR A 592 -16.69 10.31 17.77
CA TYR A 592 -16.98 8.91 17.52
C TYR A 592 -15.68 8.11 17.48
N GLU A 593 -15.38 7.39 18.56
CA GLU A 593 -14.17 6.57 18.69
C GLU A 593 -14.33 5.17 18.09
N PHE A 594 -15.46 4.91 17.43
CA PHE A 594 -15.80 3.62 16.82
C PHE A 594 -15.86 3.73 15.29
N SER A 595 -15.56 2.62 14.60
CA SER A 595 -15.56 2.46 13.13
C SER A 595 -16.80 3.02 12.41
N ARG A 596 -17.96 3.05 13.09
CA ARG A 596 -19.23 3.57 12.54
C ARG A 596 -19.15 5.03 12.09
N ALA A 597 -18.21 5.82 12.62
CA ALA A 597 -18.04 7.23 12.25
C ALA A 597 -17.92 7.44 10.73
N LEU A 598 -17.20 6.55 10.04
CA LEU A 598 -17.00 6.63 8.59
C LEU A 598 -18.30 6.41 7.81
N ARG A 599 -19.16 5.49 8.27
CA ARG A 599 -20.50 5.26 7.69
C ARG A 599 -21.36 6.53 7.76
N VAL A 600 -21.25 7.28 8.86
CA VAL A 600 -21.97 8.54 9.03
C VAL A 600 -21.44 9.61 8.07
N ALA A 601 -20.13 9.70 7.89
CA ALA A 601 -19.52 10.65 6.95
C ALA A 601 -19.98 10.40 5.49
N LEU A 602 -20.10 9.14 5.07
CA LEU A 602 -20.64 8.76 3.77
C LEU A 602 -22.12 9.16 3.61
N MET A 603 -22.93 8.99 4.67
CA MET A 603 -24.33 9.41 4.68
C MET A 603 -24.45 10.94 4.54
N ASP A 604 -23.61 11.70 5.24
CA ASP A 604 -23.58 13.15 5.16
C ASP A 604 -23.32 13.62 3.71
N ALA A 605 -22.35 13.00 3.02
CA ALA A 605 -22.08 13.28 1.59
C ALA A 605 -23.28 12.96 0.68
N GLY A 606 -24.00 11.86 0.95
CA GLY A 606 -25.23 11.51 0.23
C GLY A 606 -26.36 12.53 0.45
N HIS A 607 -26.58 12.97 1.70
CA HIS A 607 -27.58 13.99 2.02
C HIS A 607 -27.27 15.33 1.34
N LEU A 608 -26.01 15.73 1.31
CA LEU A 608 -25.57 16.95 0.62
C LEU A 608 -25.77 16.83 -0.90
N SER A 609 -25.45 15.67 -1.50
CA SER A 609 -25.62 15.45 -2.94
C SER A 609 -27.08 15.46 -3.39
N GLN A 610 -28.00 14.97 -2.55
CA GLN A 610 -29.43 15.08 -2.84
C GLN A 610 -29.90 16.54 -2.75
N THR A 611 -29.49 17.28 -1.73
CA THR A 611 -29.78 18.73 -1.63
C THR A 611 -29.25 19.48 -2.84
N PHE A 612 -28.01 19.20 -3.25
CA PHE A 612 -27.40 19.76 -4.45
C PHE A 612 -28.28 19.54 -5.68
N SER A 613 -28.74 18.31 -5.88
CA SER A 613 -29.58 17.96 -7.03
C SER A 613 -30.91 18.71 -7.03
N LEU A 614 -31.53 18.89 -5.86
CA LEU A 614 -32.80 19.61 -5.72
C LEU A 614 -32.62 21.11 -5.95
N VAL A 615 -31.56 21.71 -5.39
CA VAL A 615 -31.23 23.12 -5.59
C VAL A 615 -30.90 23.39 -7.07
N ALA A 616 -30.09 22.54 -7.70
CA ALA A 616 -29.79 22.66 -9.13
C ALA A 616 -31.08 22.57 -9.99
N THR A 617 -31.96 21.62 -9.69
CA THR A 617 -33.25 21.47 -10.37
C THR A 617 -34.13 22.72 -10.21
N ALA A 618 -34.26 23.25 -8.99
CA ALA A 618 -35.01 24.48 -8.72
C ALA A 618 -34.43 25.72 -9.43
N LEU A 619 -33.12 25.72 -9.71
CA LEU A 619 -32.44 26.75 -10.49
C LEU A 619 -32.54 26.53 -12.02
N GLY A 620 -33.23 25.47 -12.46
CA GLY A 620 -33.38 25.12 -13.88
C GLY A 620 -32.11 24.54 -14.50
N LEU A 621 -31.23 23.95 -13.71
CA LEU A 621 -29.93 23.42 -14.16
C LEU A 621 -29.94 21.89 -14.26
N GLY A 622 -29.21 21.36 -15.24
CA GLY A 622 -28.87 19.95 -15.28
C GLY A 622 -27.81 19.61 -14.24
N CYS A 623 -27.94 18.45 -13.58
CA CYS A 623 -26.97 18.02 -12.57
C CYS A 623 -26.68 16.52 -12.61
N PHE A 624 -25.56 16.10 -12.03
CA PHE A 624 -25.23 14.70 -11.78
C PHE A 624 -24.41 14.53 -10.51
N THR A 625 -24.39 13.30 -10.00
CA THR A 625 -23.49 12.86 -8.93
C THR A 625 -22.79 11.59 -9.39
N THR A 626 -21.50 11.45 -9.11
CA THR A 626 -20.73 10.24 -9.39
C THR A 626 -19.76 9.94 -8.26
N ALA A 627 -19.58 8.66 -7.98
CA ALA A 627 -18.54 8.13 -7.10
C ALA A 627 -17.56 7.23 -7.89
N ALA A 628 -17.65 7.23 -9.22
CA ALA A 628 -16.65 6.60 -10.08
C ALA A 628 -15.49 7.59 -10.25
N LEU A 629 -14.55 7.52 -9.32
CA LEU A 629 -13.42 8.44 -9.19
C LEU A 629 -12.09 7.69 -9.27
N ARG A 630 -11.06 8.39 -9.72
CA ARG A 630 -9.65 8.09 -9.44
C ARG A 630 -9.25 9.03 -8.32
N ASP A 631 -9.46 8.60 -7.08
CA ASP A 631 -9.37 9.45 -5.88
C ASP A 631 -8.00 10.15 -5.79
N GLU A 632 -6.94 9.44 -6.14
CA GLU A 632 -5.56 9.91 -6.13
C GLU A 632 -5.35 11.15 -7.01
N LEU A 633 -6.10 11.30 -8.10
CA LEU A 633 -5.97 12.47 -9.00
C LEU A 633 -6.55 13.74 -8.39
N PHE A 634 -7.58 13.62 -7.54
CA PHE A 634 -8.12 14.72 -6.76
C PHE A 634 -7.24 15.04 -5.56
N GLU A 635 -6.83 14.02 -4.82
CA GLU A 635 -6.00 14.15 -3.61
C GLU A 635 -4.68 14.84 -3.92
N ASN A 636 -4.00 14.44 -4.99
CA ASN A 636 -2.75 15.06 -5.42
C ASN A 636 -2.91 16.54 -5.82
N ARG A 637 -3.99 16.88 -6.54
CA ARG A 637 -4.25 18.28 -6.98
C ARG A 637 -4.69 19.19 -5.84
N LEU A 638 -5.37 18.63 -4.85
CA LEU A 638 -5.84 19.34 -3.67
C LEU A 638 -4.80 19.37 -2.54
N GLY A 639 -3.73 18.58 -2.64
CA GLY A 639 -2.71 18.43 -1.60
C GLY A 639 -3.26 17.78 -0.34
N LEU A 640 -4.13 16.77 -0.48
CA LEU A 640 -4.79 16.09 0.63
C LEU A 640 -4.05 14.81 1.04
N ASN A 641 -4.01 14.56 2.35
CA ASN A 641 -3.67 13.25 2.89
C ASN A 641 -4.95 12.40 2.94
N TYR A 642 -5.02 11.33 2.14
CA TYR A 642 -6.20 10.46 2.01
C TYR A 642 -6.62 9.77 3.32
N LEU A 643 -5.71 9.63 4.29
CA LEU A 643 -6.05 9.09 5.62
C LEU A 643 -6.73 10.13 6.53
N GLU A 644 -6.47 11.42 6.30
CA GLU A 644 -7.02 12.51 7.10
C GLU A 644 -8.26 13.17 6.46
N GLU A 645 -8.29 13.22 5.13
CA GLU A 645 -9.32 13.86 4.33
C GLU A 645 -9.58 13.11 3.00
N PRO A 646 -10.19 11.92 3.04
CA PRO A 646 -10.54 11.15 1.84
C PRO A 646 -11.59 11.86 0.98
N VAL A 647 -11.51 11.62 -0.33
CA VAL A 647 -12.51 12.00 -1.32
C VAL A 647 -13.64 10.96 -1.34
N PHE A 648 -14.90 11.41 -1.45
CA PHE A 648 -16.05 10.48 -1.45
C PHE A 648 -16.84 10.49 -2.74
N LEU A 649 -17.17 11.67 -3.27
CA LEU A 649 -18.01 11.80 -4.44
C LEU A 649 -17.83 13.17 -5.09
N VAL A 650 -18.37 13.27 -6.30
CA VAL A 650 -18.37 14.47 -7.11
C VAL A 650 -19.80 14.80 -7.55
N ASN A 651 -20.16 16.08 -7.45
CA ASN A 651 -21.42 16.65 -7.92
C ASN A 651 -21.16 17.64 -9.05
N GLY A 652 -21.77 17.48 -10.22
CA GLY A 652 -21.60 18.40 -11.35
C GLY A 652 -22.88 19.09 -11.78
N VAL A 653 -22.76 20.29 -12.35
CA VAL A 653 -23.89 21.11 -12.80
C VAL A 653 -23.57 21.85 -14.10
N GLY A 654 -24.57 22.05 -14.95
CA GLY A 654 -24.49 22.84 -16.17
C GLY A 654 -25.87 23.26 -16.67
N GLY A 655 -25.88 24.17 -17.65
CA GLY A 655 -27.12 24.71 -18.25
C GLY A 655 -27.77 23.80 -19.28
#